data_AF-A0A150P777-F1
#
_entry.id   AF-A0A150P777-F1
#
_cell.length_a   1.000
_cell.length_b   1.000
_cell.length_c   1.000
_cell.angle_alpha   90.00
_cell.angle_beta   90.00
_cell.angle_gamma   90.00
#
_symmetry.space_group_name_H-M   'P 1'
#
loop_
_entity.id
_entity.type
_entity.pdbx_description
1 polymer ?
#
loop_
_entity_poly.entity_id
_entity_poly.type
_entity_poly.pdbx_seq_one_letter_code
_entity_poly.pdbx_strand_id
1 'polypeptide(L)'
;MGPWRLAPPGDVDGDGDLRGGAEPKRNPAGARCGCDADCDGDAAVCMLGICMQRAEGRCAAPNSEEGCAPGSRCFNTDILADTGVCYPVYDPEACEGVENRHGLCSPRRGDGCNAACGAACAEDTVGPGHVGAACDADEACSLPGATCYRDADPAEPNGWVEGYCLAFDCESDDQCGPEAGCFPAAEGGAPVCMNTCGSDLDCRPGYVCHVLDEAHGSACFAGCDAAATCPDGATCLGELCVPDEVACSPDVPSGWCPKGSHCDDGVCRKEAFACASEGDALEPNDDAGAAVSAPAGVTKELTLCEGDEDWFRIVVPERTIVRVGIRFRHAAGDIDLVAYDGAGRLLGSRYGEQYPYSYRDQETNTEFYGFYSERGGAEYLVRVVGYDGGQNAYDLDVASYPYIDGPSCVGAGFSFDECVGFGDGGSGLLPFPFPDPDDSVVGGGYVWETFSNYRFARRELIMLVRDALAETLRAFPGTAPLSLIDVCQMNGVTPGYDVDDPRHPKSTHDQGGNIDIAYFQTDGSNDGEIICGDGSKHEDGYCSSAAKRKHIVDLEREAFFMARLFRSARTRVIGVDKIIAPFLSETAERLNALPSSDPRKITDVELASFSDRMAYGEGWPYHHHHIHLSMDWWPKRGAGDGGQAGASFAAPPGIHRSPGLAGEQRMAWPPRPGAAKR
;
A
#
# COMPACT_ATOMS: atom_id res chain seq x y z
N MET A 1 34.62 47.64 51.79
CA MET A 1 34.01 47.62 53.14
C MET A 1 33.46 46.22 53.34
N GLY A 2 34.24 45.28 53.85
CA GLY A 2 34.17 44.85 55.25
C GLY A 2 33.70 43.38 55.27
N PRO A 3 34.15 42.55 56.23
CA PRO A 3 35.10 41.50 55.87
C PRO A 3 34.68 40.09 56.32
N TRP A 4 35.35 39.06 55.78
CA TRP A 4 35.58 37.81 56.51
C TRP A 4 37.06 37.46 56.47
N ARG A 5 37.69 37.53 57.65
CA ARG A 5 39.04 37.04 57.93
C ARG A 5 38.93 35.92 58.97
N LEU A 6 39.46 34.76 58.59
CA LEU A 6 40.36 33.84 59.32
C LEU A 6 40.16 33.59 60.83
N ALA A 7 40.06 32.31 61.19
CA ALA A 7 40.51 31.74 62.46
C ALA A 7 40.91 30.24 62.29
N PRO A 8 41.69 29.62 63.21
CA PRO A 8 42.77 28.64 62.94
C PRO A 8 42.46 27.20 63.52
N PRO A 9 43.44 26.25 63.62
CA PRO A 9 43.20 24.80 63.76
C PRO A 9 43.28 24.26 65.20
N GLY A 10 42.75 23.05 65.44
CA GLY A 10 43.01 22.25 66.64
C GLY A 10 42.22 20.94 66.73
N ASP A 11 42.94 19.80 66.63
CA ASP A 11 42.57 18.47 67.16
C ASP A 11 42.34 18.57 68.71
N VAL A 12 41.66 17.70 69.48
CA VAL A 12 41.57 16.23 69.53
C VAL A 12 40.41 15.83 70.49
N ASP A 13 39.83 14.65 70.27
CA ASP A 13 39.20 13.68 71.21
C ASP A 13 38.10 14.06 72.22
N GLY A 14 37.03 13.24 72.21
CA GLY A 14 36.45 12.72 73.46
C GLY A 14 34.92 12.74 73.62
N ASP A 15 34.31 11.59 73.39
CA ASP A 15 33.05 11.06 73.97
C ASP A 15 31.68 11.68 73.61
N GLY A 16 31.00 10.97 72.70
CA GLY A 16 29.73 10.28 72.99
C GLY A 16 28.53 11.10 73.46
N ASP A 17 27.63 11.42 72.53
CA ASP A 17 26.20 11.16 72.77
C ASP A 17 25.44 10.95 71.45
N LEU A 18 24.45 10.05 71.52
CA LEU A 18 23.79 9.35 70.43
C LEU A 18 22.95 10.30 69.55
N ARG A 19 23.23 10.32 68.24
CA ARG A 19 22.34 10.90 67.24
C ARG A 19 21.11 10.01 67.07
N GLY A 20 19.93 10.56 67.33
CA GLY A 20 18.70 10.09 66.69
C GLY A 20 18.82 10.30 65.19
N GLY A 21 18.96 9.20 64.44
CA GLY A 21 18.76 9.20 62.99
C GLY A 21 17.26 9.20 62.72
N ALA A 22 16.77 10.15 61.94
CA ALA A 22 15.46 10.03 61.33
C ALA A 22 15.45 8.77 60.45
N GLU A 23 14.44 7.92 60.59
CA GLU A 23 14.23 6.79 59.68
C GLU A 23 14.17 7.28 58.22
N PRO A 24 14.72 6.53 57.25
CA PRO A 24 14.60 6.88 55.85
C PRO A 24 13.10 6.92 55.47
N LYS A 25 12.69 8.00 54.78
CA LYS A 25 11.34 8.10 54.22
C LYS A 25 11.15 6.96 53.22
N ARG A 26 10.15 6.11 53.46
CA ARG A 26 9.73 5.05 52.55
C ARG A 26 8.72 5.60 51.54
N ASN A 27 8.62 4.94 50.39
CA ASN A 27 7.84 5.33 49.23
C ASN A 27 6.39 4.80 49.34
N PRO A 28 5.37 5.62 49.01
CA PRO A 28 3.98 5.19 49.06
C PRO A 28 3.66 4.18 47.94
N ALA A 29 2.48 3.53 48.04
CA ALA A 29 1.99 2.67 46.98
C ALA A 29 1.85 3.45 45.65
N GLY A 30 2.32 2.86 44.56
CA GLY A 30 2.38 3.48 43.23
C GLY A 30 3.71 4.15 42.88
N ALA A 31 4.61 4.39 43.84
CA ALA A 31 5.94 4.98 43.59
C ALA A 31 7.01 3.92 43.28
N ARG A 32 8.13 4.32 42.66
CA ARG A 32 9.24 3.42 42.32
C ARG A 32 9.94 2.85 43.54
N CYS A 33 10.45 1.63 43.39
CA CYS A 33 11.24 0.93 44.41
C CYS A 33 12.32 0.05 43.78
N GLY A 34 13.42 -0.16 44.51
CA GLY A 34 14.42 -1.16 44.18
C GLY A 34 14.29 -2.44 45.04
N CYS A 35 13.81 -2.32 46.28
CA CYS A 35 13.65 -3.40 47.25
C CYS A 35 12.31 -3.25 48.01
N ASP A 36 11.84 -4.32 48.66
CA ASP A 36 10.63 -4.25 49.51
C ASP A 36 10.77 -3.22 50.64
N ALA A 37 11.99 -3.04 51.15
CA ALA A 37 12.29 -2.09 52.23
C ALA A 37 12.13 -0.61 51.83
N ASP A 38 12.08 -0.32 50.53
CA ASP A 38 11.87 1.03 50.02
C ASP A 38 10.40 1.46 50.16
N CYS A 39 9.48 0.51 50.34
CA CYS A 39 8.03 0.75 50.33
C CYS A 39 7.44 0.93 51.74
N ASP A 40 6.49 1.85 51.86
CA ASP A 40 5.86 2.22 53.13
C ASP A 40 4.67 1.32 53.49
N GLY A 41 4.61 0.87 54.74
CA GLY A 41 3.56 0.00 55.28
C GLY A 41 4.00 -1.43 55.66
N ASP A 42 3.24 -2.06 56.57
CA ASP A 42 3.58 -3.38 57.15
C ASP A 42 3.42 -4.56 56.18
N ALA A 43 2.67 -4.37 55.08
CA ALA A 43 2.45 -5.35 54.01
C ALA A 43 3.02 -4.89 52.66
N ALA A 44 3.92 -3.90 52.68
CA ALA A 44 4.46 -3.31 51.46
C ALA A 44 5.37 -4.31 50.72
N VAL A 45 5.27 -4.32 49.40
CA VAL A 45 6.08 -5.18 48.52
C VAL A 45 6.51 -4.36 47.31
N CYS A 46 7.77 -4.49 46.93
CA CYS A 46 8.26 -3.93 45.68
C CYS A 46 7.92 -4.92 44.56
N MET A 47 6.81 -4.65 43.87
CA MET A 47 6.35 -5.48 42.77
C MET A 47 6.89 -4.92 41.47
N LEU A 48 7.83 -5.65 40.85
CA LEU A 48 8.42 -5.30 39.55
C LEU A 48 8.90 -3.84 39.45
N GLY A 49 9.33 -3.22 40.56
CA GLY A 49 9.84 -1.85 40.56
C GLY A 49 8.85 -0.79 41.03
N ILE A 50 7.61 -1.15 41.36
CA ILE A 50 6.60 -0.26 41.94
C ILE A 50 6.15 -0.77 43.31
N CYS A 51 6.05 0.15 44.28
CA CYS A 51 5.55 -0.14 45.61
C CYS A 51 4.07 -0.51 45.56
N MET A 52 3.75 -1.71 46.04
CA MET A 52 2.40 -2.24 46.19
C MET A 52 2.18 -2.74 47.62
N GLN A 53 0.98 -3.23 47.91
CA GLN A 53 0.67 -3.90 49.18
C GLN A 53 0.21 -5.33 48.95
N ARG A 54 0.65 -6.25 49.79
CA ARG A 54 0.07 -7.59 49.86
C ARG A 54 -1.34 -7.49 50.43
N ALA A 55 -2.26 -8.26 49.85
CA ALA A 55 -3.60 -8.42 50.38
C ALA A 55 -3.58 -9.26 51.67
N GLU A 56 -4.68 -9.23 52.43
CA GLU A 56 -4.85 -10.04 53.65
C GLU A 56 -4.84 -11.56 53.38
N GLY A 57 -4.96 -11.96 52.11
CA GLY A 57 -4.85 -13.34 51.61
C GLY A 57 -5.01 -13.39 50.09
N ARG A 58 -5.22 -14.58 49.52
CA ARG A 58 -5.57 -14.70 48.10
C ARG A 58 -6.90 -14.00 47.81
N CYS A 59 -6.96 -13.27 46.70
CA CYS A 59 -8.16 -12.58 46.26
C CYS A 59 -9.25 -13.62 45.89
N ALA A 60 -10.46 -13.41 46.40
CA ALA A 60 -11.61 -14.26 46.10
C ALA A 60 -12.07 -14.13 44.64
N ALA A 61 -11.85 -12.95 44.04
CA ALA A 61 -12.07 -12.65 42.63
C ALA A 61 -11.06 -11.58 42.17
N PRO A 62 -10.68 -11.56 40.88
CA PRO A 62 -9.85 -10.49 40.33
C PRO A 62 -10.58 -9.15 40.41
N ASN A 63 -9.82 -8.06 40.55
CA ASN A 63 -10.34 -6.68 40.64
C ASN A 63 -11.35 -6.46 41.79
N SER A 64 -11.15 -7.12 42.92
CA SER A 64 -12.01 -7.00 44.10
C SER A 64 -11.46 -5.99 45.11
N GLU A 65 -12.32 -5.35 45.91
CA GLU A 65 -11.86 -4.50 47.04
C GLU A 65 -11.51 -5.32 48.29
N GLU A 66 -11.93 -6.59 48.31
CA GLU A 66 -11.82 -7.47 49.48
C GLU A 66 -10.35 -7.83 49.76
N GLY A 67 -9.92 -7.65 51.00
CA GLY A 67 -8.55 -7.91 51.43
C GLY A 67 -7.54 -6.79 51.11
N CYS A 68 -8.00 -5.66 50.55
CA CYS A 68 -7.18 -4.49 50.25
C CYS A 68 -7.67 -3.21 50.96
N ALA A 69 -6.78 -2.23 51.13
CA ALA A 69 -7.16 -0.92 51.64
C ALA A 69 -8.11 -0.18 50.66
N PRO A 70 -8.98 0.73 51.16
CA PRO A 70 -9.83 1.54 50.31
C PRO A 70 -9.04 2.31 49.26
N GLY A 71 -9.49 2.28 48.01
CA GLY A 71 -8.78 2.88 46.87
C GLY A 71 -7.79 1.94 46.18
N SER A 72 -7.77 0.65 46.54
CA SER A 72 -7.02 -0.38 45.84
C SER A 72 -7.91 -1.56 45.40
N ARG A 73 -7.37 -2.40 44.52
CA ARG A 73 -8.01 -3.61 43.99
C ARG A 73 -7.07 -4.81 44.06
N CYS A 74 -7.61 -5.95 44.47
CA CYS A 74 -6.89 -7.20 44.69
C CYS A 74 -6.79 -8.03 43.40
N PHE A 75 -5.57 -8.47 43.07
CA PHE A 75 -5.29 -9.46 42.02
C PHE A 75 -4.38 -10.56 42.55
N ASN A 76 -4.67 -11.82 42.20
CA ASN A 76 -3.73 -12.92 42.45
C ASN A 76 -2.65 -12.89 41.37
N THR A 77 -1.41 -13.20 41.74
CA THR A 77 -0.27 -13.26 40.83
C THR A 77 0.44 -14.61 40.97
N ASP A 78 1.16 -15.01 39.94
CA ASP A 78 2.07 -16.16 39.93
C ASP A 78 3.37 -15.86 40.72
N ILE A 79 3.80 -14.59 40.73
CA ILE A 79 4.97 -14.09 41.48
C ILE A 79 4.79 -14.30 42.99
N LEU A 80 3.59 -14.03 43.51
CA LEU A 80 3.24 -14.22 44.92
C LEU A 80 2.17 -15.29 45.07
N ALA A 81 2.60 -16.56 45.04
CA ALA A 81 1.69 -17.70 45.07
C ALA A 81 0.85 -17.82 46.37
N ASP A 82 1.22 -17.17 47.48
CA ASP A 82 0.55 -17.32 48.77
C ASP A 82 -0.46 -16.21 49.10
N THR A 83 -0.46 -15.09 48.37
CA THR A 83 -1.33 -13.94 48.65
C THR A 83 -1.65 -13.11 47.39
N GLY A 84 -2.70 -12.29 47.46
CA GLY A 84 -3.00 -11.29 46.44
C GLY A 84 -2.14 -10.04 46.56
N VAL A 85 -2.18 -9.20 45.53
CA VAL A 85 -1.56 -7.86 45.49
C VAL A 85 -2.63 -6.80 45.30
N CYS A 86 -2.51 -5.71 46.06
CA CYS A 86 -3.39 -4.56 46.05
C CYS A 86 -2.81 -3.44 45.18
N TYR A 87 -3.47 -3.21 44.05
CA TYR A 87 -3.12 -2.17 43.07
C TYR A 87 -3.92 -0.90 43.40
N PRO A 88 -3.28 0.25 43.65
CA PRO A 88 -3.99 1.49 43.90
C PRO A 88 -4.63 2.02 42.60
N VAL A 89 -5.68 2.83 42.72
CA VAL A 89 -6.25 3.57 41.58
C VAL A 89 -5.15 4.42 40.93
N TYR A 90 -5.15 4.45 39.59
CA TYR A 90 -4.18 5.22 38.83
C TYR A 90 -4.39 6.73 39.07
N ASP A 91 -3.29 7.42 39.37
CA ASP A 91 -3.22 8.87 39.47
C ASP A 91 -1.90 9.30 38.83
N PRO A 92 -1.92 10.09 37.74
CA PRO A 92 -0.69 10.48 37.03
C PRO A 92 0.25 11.35 37.87
N GLU A 93 -0.21 11.93 39.00
CA GLU A 93 0.66 12.70 39.92
C GLU A 93 1.33 11.81 40.99
N ALA A 94 0.81 10.61 41.25
CA ALA A 94 1.24 9.75 42.35
C ALA A 94 1.71 8.34 41.92
N CYS A 95 1.27 7.87 40.76
CA CYS A 95 1.69 6.61 40.16
C CYS A 95 2.90 6.84 39.27
N GLU A 96 4.05 6.29 39.68
CA GLU A 96 5.27 6.23 38.87
C GLU A 96 5.35 4.94 38.03
N GLY A 97 4.32 4.10 38.11
CA GLY A 97 4.02 3.01 37.17
C GLY A 97 3.12 3.47 36.03
N VAL A 98 2.24 2.60 35.56
CA VAL A 98 1.37 2.84 34.39
C VAL A 98 -0.08 2.46 34.66
N GLU A 99 -1.01 3.09 33.95
CA GLU A 99 -2.44 2.77 34.04
C GLU A 99 -2.76 1.45 33.32
N ASN A 100 -3.40 0.50 34.00
CA ASN A 100 -3.92 -0.73 33.39
C ASN A 100 -5.41 -0.58 32.96
N ARG A 101 -5.96 -1.60 32.28
CA ARG A 101 -7.37 -1.63 31.82
C ARG A 101 -8.44 -1.45 32.91
N HIS A 102 -8.07 -1.58 34.18
CA HIS A 102 -8.96 -1.40 35.32
C HIS A 102 -8.86 -0.01 35.96
N GLY A 103 -8.07 0.91 35.37
CA GLY A 103 -7.83 2.25 35.91
C GLY A 103 -6.94 2.24 37.15
N LEU A 104 -6.02 1.27 37.24
CA LEU A 104 -5.17 1.04 38.40
C LEU A 104 -3.69 1.27 38.05
N CYS A 105 -2.93 1.74 39.02
CA CYS A 105 -1.48 1.85 38.93
C CYS A 105 -0.85 0.46 38.96
N SER A 106 -0.22 0.07 37.85
CA SER A 106 0.43 -1.22 37.64
C SER A 106 1.92 -1.02 37.32
N PRO A 107 2.82 -1.91 37.76
CA PRO A 107 4.20 -1.91 37.27
C PRO A 107 4.27 -2.41 35.82
N ARG A 108 5.34 -2.05 35.10
CA ARG A 108 5.76 -2.79 33.90
C ARG A 108 6.72 -3.91 34.28
N ARG A 109 6.68 -5.02 33.55
CA ARG A 109 7.71 -6.06 33.68
C ARG A 109 9.04 -5.47 33.19
N GLY A 110 10.11 -5.59 34.00
CA GLY A 110 11.42 -5.02 33.69
C GLY A 110 11.73 -3.64 34.30
N ASP A 111 10.85 -3.05 35.12
CA ASP A 111 11.03 -1.73 35.74
C ASP A 111 12.13 -1.64 36.85
N GLY A 112 13.00 -2.66 36.94
CA GLY A 112 14.31 -2.53 37.59
C GLY A 112 14.37 -2.77 39.09
N CYS A 113 13.51 -3.61 39.67
CA CYS A 113 13.68 -4.01 41.07
C CYS A 113 14.71 -5.14 41.25
N ASN A 114 15.33 -5.17 42.42
CA ASN A 114 16.43 -6.07 42.74
C ASN A 114 15.90 -7.34 43.41
N ALA A 115 16.00 -8.48 42.71
CA ALA A 115 15.57 -9.79 43.20
C ALA A 115 16.28 -10.27 44.49
N ALA A 116 17.42 -9.67 44.87
CA ALA A 116 18.08 -9.99 46.13
C ALA A 116 17.33 -9.45 47.38
N CYS A 117 16.41 -8.50 47.20
CA CYS A 117 15.74 -7.79 48.29
C CYS A 117 14.27 -7.44 48.03
N GLY A 118 13.74 -7.72 46.84
CA GLY A 118 12.32 -7.58 46.51
C GLY A 118 11.68 -8.96 46.31
N ALA A 119 10.68 -9.29 47.13
CA ALA A 119 10.01 -10.58 47.11
C ALA A 119 9.11 -10.78 45.89
N ALA A 120 8.82 -9.71 45.14
CA ALA A 120 8.01 -9.74 43.92
C ALA A 120 8.76 -9.16 42.70
N CYS A 121 10.08 -9.35 42.68
CA CYS A 121 10.92 -9.09 41.52
C CYS A 121 11.03 -10.34 40.66
N ALA A 122 10.35 -10.33 39.52
CA ALA A 122 10.53 -11.34 38.47
C ALA A 122 11.23 -10.70 37.28
N GLU A 123 12.28 -11.36 36.77
CA GLU A 123 12.74 -11.17 35.39
C GLU A 123 11.70 -11.79 34.43
N ASP A 124 11.82 -11.57 33.11
CA ASP A 124 10.96 -12.26 32.14
C ASP A 124 10.95 -13.76 32.43
N THR A 125 9.77 -14.34 32.60
CA THR A 125 9.61 -15.79 32.81
C THR A 125 10.18 -16.56 31.62
N VAL A 126 9.99 -16.01 30.42
CA VAL A 126 10.51 -16.61 29.19
C VAL A 126 12.00 -16.32 29.02
N GLY A 127 12.82 -17.34 29.30
CA GLY A 127 14.26 -17.29 29.04
C GLY A 127 14.63 -16.98 27.58
N PRO A 128 15.80 -16.36 27.31
CA PRO A 128 16.22 -16.01 25.96
C PRO A 128 16.17 -17.19 24.98
N GLY A 129 15.52 -16.98 23.84
CA GLY A 129 15.36 -17.98 22.79
C GLY A 129 14.38 -19.12 23.09
N HIS A 130 13.71 -19.13 24.24
CA HIS A 130 12.60 -20.05 24.48
C HIS A 130 11.39 -19.68 23.60
N VAL A 131 10.42 -20.58 23.50
CA VAL A 131 9.14 -20.26 22.84
C VAL A 131 8.48 -19.09 23.56
N GLY A 132 8.11 -18.06 22.79
CA GLY A 132 7.63 -16.77 23.31
C GLY A 132 8.69 -15.72 23.63
N ALA A 133 9.97 -16.02 23.45
CA ALA A 133 11.03 -15.03 23.58
C ALA A 133 11.03 -14.05 22.40
N ALA A 134 11.57 -12.85 22.65
CA ALA A 134 11.89 -11.89 21.60
C ALA A 134 12.94 -12.44 20.63
N CYS A 135 12.82 -12.07 19.36
CA CYS A 135 13.72 -12.52 18.31
C CYS A 135 13.76 -11.54 17.14
N ASP A 136 14.92 -11.45 16.50
CA ASP A 136 15.13 -10.69 15.26
C ASP A 136 15.42 -11.61 14.06
N ALA A 137 15.72 -12.88 14.30
CA ALA A 137 15.95 -13.93 13.31
C ALA A 137 15.67 -15.32 13.89
N ASP A 138 15.48 -16.32 13.02
CA ASP A 138 15.16 -17.71 13.42
C ASP A 138 16.26 -18.31 14.31
N GLU A 139 17.52 -17.93 14.11
CA GLU A 139 18.66 -18.42 14.89
C GLU A 139 18.65 -17.95 16.35
N ALA A 140 17.86 -16.92 16.68
CA ALA A 140 17.67 -16.48 18.06
C ALA A 140 16.79 -17.46 18.87
N CYS A 141 16.01 -18.30 18.19
CA CYS A 141 15.16 -19.29 18.82
C CYS A 141 15.94 -20.58 19.11
N SER A 142 15.97 -20.98 20.38
CA SER A 142 16.78 -22.10 20.87
C SER A 142 16.12 -23.46 20.64
N LEU A 143 14.80 -23.50 20.44
CA LEU A 143 14.08 -24.73 20.14
C LEU A 143 14.33 -25.15 18.67
N PRO A 144 14.82 -26.37 18.39
CA PRO A 144 15.10 -26.80 17.02
C PRO A 144 13.86 -26.75 16.12
N GLY A 145 13.95 -26.03 15.01
CA GLY A 145 12.84 -25.85 14.08
C GLY A 145 11.88 -24.72 14.43
N ALA A 146 12.15 -23.96 15.49
CA ALA A 146 11.42 -22.74 15.77
C ALA A 146 11.76 -21.63 14.76
N THR A 147 10.79 -20.76 14.51
CA THR A 147 10.85 -19.62 13.59
C THR A 147 10.54 -18.34 14.36
N CYS A 148 11.21 -17.26 13.98
CA CYS A 148 10.95 -15.94 14.51
C CYS A 148 9.82 -15.26 13.75
N TYR A 149 8.64 -15.16 14.38
CA TYR A 149 7.50 -14.43 13.83
C TYR A 149 7.62 -12.94 14.14
N ARG A 150 7.80 -12.10 13.11
CA ARG A 150 8.01 -10.66 13.25
C ARG A 150 6.87 -9.86 12.66
N ASP A 151 6.80 -8.59 13.02
CA ASP A 151 6.02 -7.62 12.28
C ASP A 151 6.63 -7.45 10.88
N ALA A 152 5.92 -7.89 9.85
CA ALA A 152 6.46 -8.05 8.49
C ALA A 152 6.23 -6.81 7.61
N ASP A 153 5.21 -6.02 7.94
CA ASP A 153 4.85 -4.81 7.22
C ASP A 153 4.71 -3.63 8.21
N PRO A 154 5.59 -2.62 8.14
CA PRO A 154 5.48 -1.42 8.97
C PRO A 154 4.18 -0.63 8.75
N ALA A 155 3.48 -0.83 7.63
CA ALA A 155 2.20 -0.18 7.34
C ALA A 155 1.00 -0.96 7.87
N GLU A 156 1.14 -2.26 8.17
CA GLU A 156 0.09 -3.13 8.69
C GLU A 156 0.57 -3.94 9.91
N PRO A 157 0.68 -3.28 11.08
CA PRO A 157 1.15 -3.92 12.31
C PRO A 157 0.33 -5.16 12.65
N ASN A 158 1.01 -6.29 12.84
CA ASN A 158 0.37 -7.57 13.15
C ASN A 158 0.39 -7.92 14.66
N GLY A 159 0.95 -7.03 15.48
CA GLY A 159 1.06 -7.18 16.94
C GLY A 159 2.26 -7.99 17.42
N TRP A 160 3.04 -8.62 16.53
CA TRP A 160 4.24 -9.37 16.90
C TRP A 160 5.46 -8.46 17.13
N VAL A 161 5.29 -7.47 18.00
CA VAL A 161 6.33 -6.47 18.33
C VAL A 161 7.54 -7.18 18.96
N GLU A 162 8.75 -6.77 18.56
CA GLU A 162 10.05 -7.38 18.93
C GLU A 162 10.22 -8.86 18.53
N GLY A 163 9.34 -9.40 17.67
CA GLY A 163 9.37 -10.77 17.14
C GLY A 163 9.13 -11.85 18.19
N TYR A 164 8.52 -13.00 17.86
CA TYR A 164 8.14 -14.07 18.80
C TYR A 164 8.60 -15.43 18.31
N CYS A 165 9.35 -16.16 19.14
CA CYS A 165 9.75 -17.54 18.81
C CYS A 165 8.57 -18.51 18.88
N LEU A 166 8.22 -19.13 17.75
CA LEU A 166 7.18 -20.15 17.61
C LEU A 166 7.75 -21.43 17.01
N ALA A 167 7.19 -22.59 17.37
CA ALA A 167 7.49 -23.86 16.70
C ALA A 167 6.19 -24.59 16.34
N PHE A 168 6.14 -25.15 15.14
CA PHE A 168 4.97 -25.87 14.63
C PHE A 168 5.17 -27.39 14.71
N ASP A 169 4.09 -28.12 14.43
CA ASP A 169 4.05 -29.59 14.36
C ASP A 169 4.37 -30.30 15.68
N CYS A 170 4.02 -29.67 16.81
CA CYS A 170 4.15 -30.33 18.11
C CYS A 170 3.09 -31.43 18.30
N GLU A 171 3.46 -32.50 18.99
CA GLU A 171 2.53 -33.59 19.35
C GLU A 171 2.22 -33.63 20.86
N SER A 172 3.01 -32.94 21.67
CA SER A 172 2.88 -32.89 23.14
C SER A 172 3.69 -31.73 23.74
N ASP A 173 3.31 -31.29 24.94
CA ASP A 173 3.95 -30.16 25.65
C ASP A 173 5.45 -30.36 25.87
N ASP A 174 5.91 -31.60 26.09
CA ASP A 174 7.33 -31.92 26.31
C ASP A 174 8.24 -31.52 25.12
N GLN A 175 7.66 -31.31 23.93
CA GLN A 175 8.38 -30.91 22.72
C GLN A 175 8.54 -29.38 22.62
N CYS A 176 7.81 -28.59 23.40
CA CYS A 176 7.78 -27.14 23.28
C CYS A 176 8.82 -26.41 24.13
N GLY A 177 9.53 -27.15 24.97
CA GLY A 177 10.53 -26.57 25.87
C GLY A 177 9.90 -25.97 27.12
N PRO A 178 10.71 -25.32 27.97
CA PRO A 178 10.26 -24.80 29.26
C PRO A 178 9.17 -23.74 29.07
N GLU A 179 8.15 -23.79 29.93
CA GLU A 179 7.05 -22.81 30.04
C GLU A 179 6.13 -22.73 28.81
N ALA A 180 6.35 -23.56 27.80
CA ALA A 180 5.51 -23.65 26.61
C ALA A 180 4.68 -24.94 26.58
N GLY A 181 3.51 -24.85 25.95
CA GLY A 181 2.58 -25.96 25.74
C GLY A 181 2.30 -26.15 24.26
N CYS A 182 1.82 -27.34 23.90
CA CYS A 182 1.44 -27.66 22.54
C CYS A 182 -0.07 -27.43 22.35
N PHE A 183 -0.42 -26.46 21.53
CA PHE A 183 -1.80 -26.03 21.33
C PHE A 183 -2.31 -26.40 19.94
N PRO A 184 -3.59 -26.80 19.80
CA PRO A 184 -4.18 -27.01 18.49
C PRO A 184 -4.21 -25.70 17.70
N ALA A 185 -3.86 -25.75 16.42
CA ALA A 185 -4.06 -24.60 15.54
C ALA A 185 -5.53 -24.45 15.15
N ALA A 186 -5.86 -23.26 14.61
CA ALA A 186 -7.13 -23.02 13.95
C ALA A 186 -7.39 -24.02 12.81
N GLU A 187 -8.65 -24.15 12.38
CA GLU A 187 -9.14 -25.21 11.48
C GLU A 187 -8.23 -25.45 10.26
N GLY A 188 -7.55 -26.61 10.22
CA GLY A 188 -6.65 -27.01 9.13
C GLY A 188 -5.15 -26.73 9.33
N GLY A 189 -4.75 -26.07 10.44
CA GLY A 189 -3.36 -25.78 10.77
C GLY A 189 -2.64 -26.89 11.56
N ALA A 190 -1.30 -26.84 11.56
CA ALA A 190 -0.45 -27.69 12.41
C ALA A 190 -0.42 -27.17 13.86
N PRO A 191 -0.45 -28.06 14.89
CA PRO A 191 -0.31 -27.64 16.29
C PRO A 191 0.94 -26.79 16.53
N VAL A 192 0.86 -25.85 17.46
CA VAL A 192 1.89 -24.84 17.70
C VAL A 192 2.31 -24.81 19.16
N CYS A 193 3.62 -24.72 19.38
CA CYS A 193 4.21 -24.42 20.68
C CYS A 193 4.03 -22.94 20.99
N MET A 194 3.35 -22.63 22.09
CA MET A 194 3.13 -21.27 22.58
C MET A 194 3.52 -21.17 24.05
N ASN A 195 3.97 -19.99 24.49
CA ASN A 195 4.23 -19.76 25.90
C ASN A 195 2.92 -19.84 26.70
N THR A 196 2.90 -20.66 27.74
CA THR A 196 1.74 -20.83 28.62
C THR A 196 1.63 -19.66 29.59
N CYS A 197 0.42 -19.37 30.07
CA CYS A 197 0.19 -18.28 31.02
C CYS A 197 -0.93 -18.61 32.00
N GLY A 198 -0.89 -18.05 33.20
CA GLY A 198 -2.00 -18.00 34.14
C GLY A 198 -2.64 -16.61 34.28
N SER A 199 -1.93 -15.56 33.84
CA SER A 199 -2.30 -14.15 33.86
C SER A 199 -1.51 -13.37 32.82
N ASP A 200 -1.92 -12.13 32.51
CA ASP A 200 -1.20 -11.26 31.56
C ASP A 200 0.25 -10.98 32.00
N LEU A 201 0.52 -11.07 33.30
CA LEU A 201 1.88 -10.91 33.83
C LEU A 201 2.80 -12.06 33.46
N ASP A 202 2.30 -13.23 33.08
CA ASP A 202 3.12 -14.35 32.60
C ASP A 202 3.60 -14.14 31.16
N CYS A 203 2.98 -13.19 30.46
CA CYS A 203 3.32 -12.81 29.11
C CYS A 203 4.33 -11.66 29.09
N ARG A 204 5.15 -11.62 28.05
CA ARG A 204 6.06 -10.50 27.82
C ARG A 204 5.27 -9.25 27.40
N PRO A 205 5.85 -8.03 27.53
CA PRO A 205 5.25 -6.82 26.98
C PRO A 205 4.85 -7.00 25.50
N GLY A 206 3.65 -6.59 25.15
CA GLY A 206 3.02 -6.73 23.84
C GLY A 206 2.07 -7.93 23.71
N TYR A 207 1.87 -8.68 24.80
CA TYR A 207 1.13 -9.94 24.79
C TYR A 207 0.21 -10.05 25.99
N VAL A 208 -0.95 -10.67 25.77
CA VAL A 208 -1.98 -10.91 26.79
C VAL A 208 -2.24 -12.41 26.93
N CYS A 209 -2.65 -12.81 28.12
CA CYS A 209 -2.95 -14.18 28.42
C CYS A 209 -4.37 -14.53 27.95
N HIS A 210 -4.45 -15.36 26.91
CA HIS A 210 -5.72 -15.76 26.33
C HIS A 210 -6.08 -17.19 26.76
N VAL A 211 -7.28 -17.38 27.29
CA VAL A 211 -7.84 -18.71 27.58
C VAL A 211 -8.37 -19.30 26.29
N LEU A 212 -7.89 -20.48 25.90
CA LEU A 212 -8.32 -21.14 24.67
C LEU A 212 -9.59 -21.96 24.92
N ASP A 213 -9.52 -22.93 25.83
CA ASP A 213 -10.67 -23.63 26.39
C ASP A 213 -10.29 -24.37 27.70
N GLU A 214 -11.27 -24.98 28.37
CA GLU A 214 -11.06 -25.73 29.62
C GLU A 214 -10.16 -26.97 29.46
N ALA A 215 -9.97 -27.48 28.23
CA ALA A 215 -9.20 -28.68 27.96
C ALA A 215 -7.72 -28.40 27.63
N HIS A 216 -7.42 -27.24 27.05
CA HIS A 216 -6.11 -26.88 26.54
C HIS A 216 -5.42 -25.75 27.33
N GLY A 217 -6.13 -25.06 28.24
CA GLY A 217 -5.53 -24.04 29.10
C GLY A 217 -5.38 -22.68 28.41
N SER A 218 -4.35 -21.92 28.79
CA SER A 218 -4.12 -20.54 28.37
C SER A 218 -2.70 -20.30 27.86
N ALA A 219 -2.59 -19.44 26.85
CA ALA A 219 -1.32 -19.09 26.20
C ALA A 219 -1.22 -17.58 25.92
N CYS A 220 0.01 -17.10 25.75
CA CYS A 220 0.29 -15.70 25.46
C CYS A 220 0.11 -15.39 23.97
N PHE A 221 -0.82 -14.49 23.65
CA PHE A 221 -1.06 -14.00 22.29
C PHE A 221 -0.68 -12.53 22.14
N ALA A 222 -0.29 -12.13 20.94
CA ALA A 222 -0.06 -10.73 20.61
C ALA A 222 -1.33 -9.93 20.98
N GLY A 223 -1.15 -8.93 21.83
CA GLY A 223 -2.27 -8.14 22.29
C GLY A 223 -1.89 -7.13 23.36
N CYS A 224 -2.71 -6.11 23.51
CA CYS A 224 -2.55 -5.08 24.51
C CYS A 224 -3.92 -4.55 24.94
N ASP A 225 -3.97 -3.99 26.14
CA ASP A 225 -5.17 -3.36 26.68
C ASP A 225 -4.95 -1.89 27.11
N ALA A 226 -3.68 -1.48 27.16
CA ALA A 226 -3.21 -0.14 27.47
C ALA A 226 -1.77 0.04 26.99
N ALA A 227 -1.32 1.28 26.77
CA ALA A 227 0.08 1.56 26.40
C ALA A 227 1.10 0.98 27.40
N ALA A 228 0.67 0.81 28.66
CA ALA A 228 1.38 0.08 29.72
C ALA A 228 1.84 -1.33 29.36
N THR A 229 1.06 -2.02 28.54
CA THR A 229 1.31 -3.41 28.16
C THR A 229 2.21 -3.53 26.96
N CYS A 230 2.60 -2.43 26.32
CA CYS A 230 3.50 -2.42 25.17
C CYS A 230 4.96 -2.19 25.57
N PRO A 231 5.92 -2.73 24.81
CA PRO A 231 7.33 -2.38 24.97
C PRO A 231 7.56 -0.88 24.68
N ASP A 232 8.69 -0.35 25.15
CA ASP A 232 9.04 1.06 24.93
C ASP A 232 9.14 1.39 23.43
N GLY A 233 8.56 2.53 23.03
CA GLY A 233 8.47 2.94 21.62
C GLY A 233 7.27 2.34 20.88
N ALA A 234 6.35 1.69 21.58
CA ALA A 234 5.07 1.26 21.05
C ALA A 234 3.91 1.69 21.96
N THR A 235 2.76 1.94 21.35
CA THR A 235 1.51 2.27 22.03
C THR A 235 0.45 1.23 21.75
N CYS A 236 -0.52 1.11 22.65
CA CYS A 236 -1.63 0.20 22.46
C CYS A 236 -2.73 0.87 21.63
N LEU A 237 -3.01 0.33 20.45
CA LEU A 237 -4.02 0.87 19.55
C LEU A 237 -5.01 -0.22 19.12
N GLY A 238 -6.27 -0.06 19.53
CA GLY A 238 -7.28 -1.12 19.42
C GLY A 238 -6.99 -2.21 20.45
N GLU A 239 -6.27 -3.25 20.02
CA GLU A 239 -5.82 -4.38 20.86
C GLU A 239 -4.40 -4.83 20.49
N LEU A 240 -3.66 -4.05 19.69
CA LEU A 240 -2.30 -4.39 19.26
C LEU A 240 -1.33 -3.32 19.71
N CYS A 241 -0.13 -3.75 20.13
CA CYS A 241 0.98 -2.83 20.28
C CYS A 241 1.49 -2.43 18.91
N VAL A 242 1.53 -1.12 18.67
CA VAL A 242 1.92 -0.52 17.39
C VAL A 242 3.08 0.43 17.66
N PRO A 243 4.18 0.38 16.88
CA PRO A 243 5.28 1.33 17.02
C PRO A 243 4.79 2.79 16.94
N ASP A 244 5.30 3.66 17.80
CA ASP A 244 4.85 5.06 17.91
C ASP A 244 5.00 5.86 16.61
N GLU A 245 5.99 5.49 15.78
CA GLU A 245 6.26 6.09 14.46
C GLU A 245 5.22 5.74 13.39
N VAL A 246 4.38 4.73 13.66
CA VAL A 246 3.32 4.25 12.77
C VAL A 246 1.95 4.54 13.37
N ALA A 247 1.80 4.44 14.69
CA ALA A 247 0.52 4.56 15.38
C ALA A 247 -0.12 5.92 15.13
N CYS A 248 -1.41 5.92 14.81
CA CYS A 248 -2.19 7.16 14.72
C CYS A 248 -2.08 7.97 16.01
N SER A 249 -1.51 9.15 15.90
CA SER A 249 -1.22 10.04 17.02
C SER A 249 -1.10 11.49 16.53
N PRO A 250 -1.10 12.49 17.42
CA PRO A 250 -0.86 13.88 17.02
C PRO A 250 0.45 14.09 16.25
N ASP A 251 1.47 13.26 16.52
CA ASP A 251 2.77 13.32 15.83
C ASP A 251 2.75 12.56 14.48
N VAL A 252 1.83 11.61 14.33
CA VAL A 252 1.59 10.83 13.10
C VAL A 252 0.10 10.95 12.72
N PRO A 253 -0.34 12.13 12.20
CA PRO A 253 -1.76 12.43 12.00
C PRO A 253 -2.44 11.61 10.90
N SER A 254 -1.66 10.84 10.14
CA SER A 254 -2.10 9.87 9.13
C SER A 254 -1.65 8.43 9.47
N GLY A 255 -1.42 8.14 10.75
CA GLY A 255 -0.90 6.85 11.20
C GLY A 255 -1.89 5.69 11.06
N TRP A 256 -1.44 4.49 11.37
CA TRP A 256 -2.26 3.29 11.32
C TRP A 256 -3.36 3.32 12.39
N CYS A 257 -4.51 2.73 12.05
CA CYS A 257 -5.62 2.53 12.98
C CYS A 257 -6.18 1.11 12.86
N PRO A 258 -6.82 0.59 13.92
CA PRO A 258 -7.44 -0.73 13.91
C PRO A 258 -8.50 -0.85 12.81
N LYS A 259 -8.68 -2.06 12.29
CA LYS A 259 -9.64 -2.40 11.24
C LYS A 259 -11.00 -1.73 11.45
N GLY A 260 -11.52 -1.09 10.40
CA GLY A 260 -12.77 -0.33 10.42
C GLY A 260 -12.65 1.08 11.00
N SER A 261 -11.43 1.55 11.28
CA SER A 261 -11.14 2.91 11.75
C SER A 261 -10.13 3.60 10.83
N HIS A 262 -9.96 4.91 10.97
CA HIS A 262 -8.88 5.69 10.32
C HIS A 262 -8.34 6.73 11.26
N CYS A 263 -7.12 7.16 10.98
CA CYS A 263 -6.54 8.30 11.63
C CYS A 263 -7.11 9.60 11.04
N ASP A 264 -7.78 10.37 11.88
CA ASP A 264 -8.23 11.72 11.59
C ASP A 264 -7.55 12.67 12.59
N ASP A 265 -6.55 13.40 12.10
CA ASP A 265 -5.68 14.30 12.89
C ASP A 265 -5.16 13.65 14.19
N GLY A 266 -4.64 12.42 14.06
CA GLY A 266 -4.02 11.72 15.18
C GLY A 266 -5.01 11.02 16.12
N VAL A 267 -6.27 10.90 15.72
CA VAL A 267 -7.30 10.17 16.46
C VAL A 267 -7.91 9.08 15.60
N CYS A 268 -7.89 7.83 16.08
CA CYS A 268 -8.59 6.75 15.39
C CYS A 268 -10.11 6.92 15.49
N ARG A 269 -10.75 7.22 14.37
CA ARG A 269 -12.21 7.33 14.24
C ARG A 269 -12.79 6.15 13.49
N LYS A 270 -13.83 5.55 14.07
CA LYS A 270 -14.77 4.66 13.40
C LYS A 270 -15.94 5.51 12.95
N GLU A 271 -16.01 5.87 11.68
CA GLU A 271 -17.21 6.54 11.15
C GLU A 271 -17.82 5.63 10.09
N ALA A 272 -19.03 5.16 10.40
CA ALA A 272 -19.99 4.81 9.36
C ALA A 272 -20.44 6.13 8.75
N PHE A 273 -20.06 6.40 7.50
CA PHE A 273 -20.59 7.50 6.73
C PHE A 273 -22.13 7.51 6.85
N ALA A 274 -22.71 8.67 7.16
CA ALA A 274 -24.15 8.82 7.34
C ALA A 274 -24.65 9.94 6.43
N CYS A 275 -25.62 9.61 5.58
CA CYS A 275 -26.23 10.54 4.66
C CYS A 275 -27.06 11.62 5.34
N ALA A 276 -26.86 12.87 4.92
CA ALA A 276 -27.72 13.98 5.29
C ALA A 276 -28.98 14.00 4.41
N SER A 277 -30.11 14.42 4.97
CA SER A 277 -31.41 14.38 4.27
C SER A 277 -31.60 15.47 3.21
N GLU A 278 -30.71 16.47 3.13
CA GLU A 278 -30.83 17.60 2.19
C GLU A 278 -29.86 17.52 0.99
N GLY A 279 -29.07 16.45 0.87
CA GLY A 279 -28.04 16.31 -0.17
C GLY A 279 -26.85 17.25 0.04
N ASP A 280 -25.88 17.21 -0.86
CA ASP A 280 -24.74 18.13 -0.86
C ASP A 280 -24.99 19.41 -1.67
N ALA A 281 -23.93 20.22 -1.89
CA ALA A 281 -24.01 21.50 -2.55
C ALA A 281 -24.32 21.45 -4.06
N LEU A 282 -24.21 20.27 -4.69
CA LEU A 282 -24.45 20.06 -6.12
C LEU A 282 -25.76 19.32 -6.42
N GLU A 283 -26.49 18.90 -5.39
CA GLU A 283 -27.80 18.27 -5.55
C GLU A 283 -28.92 19.23 -5.97
N PRO A 284 -29.95 18.77 -6.73
CA PRO A 284 -30.12 17.41 -7.25
C PRO A 284 -29.33 17.16 -8.54
N ASN A 285 -28.65 16.02 -8.65
CA ASN A 285 -28.01 15.55 -9.89
C ASN A 285 -28.19 14.04 -10.15
N ASP A 286 -29.28 13.47 -9.65
CA ASP A 286 -29.64 12.04 -9.58
C ASP A 286 -29.75 11.30 -10.94
N ASP A 287 -29.73 12.02 -12.07
CA ASP A 287 -29.85 11.43 -13.41
C ASP A 287 -29.13 12.23 -14.52
N ALA A 288 -28.88 11.57 -15.65
CA ALA A 288 -28.17 12.17 -16.79
C ALA A 288 -28.82 13.45 -17.34
N GLY A 289 -30.13 13.63 -17.21
CA GLY A 289 -30.87 14.83 -17.59
C GLY A 289 -30.78 15.95 -16.55
N ALA A 290 -30.58 15.60 -15.28
CA ALA A 290 -30.32 16.51 -14.16
C ALA A 290 -28.82 16.87 -14.01
N ALA A 291 -27.93 16.22 -14.77
CA ALA A 291 -26.48 16.37 -14.66
C ALA A 291 -26.00 17.84 -14.56
N VAL A 292 -25.29 18.14 -13.47
CA VAL A 292 -24.77 19.48 -13.17
C VAL A 292 -23.44 19.71 -13.88
N SER A 293 -23.18 20.93 -14.36
CA SER A 293 -21.87 21.25 -14.93
C SER A 293 -20.78 21.15 -13.86
N ALA A 294 -19.81 20.25 -14.06
CA ALA A 294 -18.76 20.01 -13.09
C ALA A 294 -17.93 21.28 -12.84
N PRO A 295 -17.81 21.76 -11.59
CA PRO A 295 -16.97 22.90 -11.27
C PRO A 295 -15.50 22.60 -11.57
N ALA A 296 -14.76 23.59 -12.06
CA ALA A 296 -13.31 23.46 -12.22
C ALA A 296 -12.60 23.50 -10.86
N GLY A 297 -11.54 22.71 -10.71
CA GLY A 297 -10.79 22.56 -9.47
C GLY A 297 -11.30 21.41 -8.61
N VAL A 298 -11.01 21.48 -7.30
CA VAL A 298 -11.47 20.48 -6.32
C VAL A 298 -12.74 21.00 -5.65
N THR A 299 -13.84 20.28 -5.82
CA THR A 299 -15.07 20.45 -5.05
C THR A 299 -15.07 19.42 -3.93
N LYS A 300 -15.19 19.88 -2.69
CA LYS A 300 -15.10 19.04 -1.50
C LYS A 300 -16.46 18.79 -0.88
N GLU A 301 -16.51 17.81 0.01
CA GLU A 301 -17.67 17.53 0.87
C GLU A 301 -18.93 17.14 0.05
N LEU A 302 -18.72 16.47 -1.09
CA LEU A 302 -19.81 15.83 -1.83
C LEU A 302 -20.16 14.49 -1.17
N THR A 303 -21.39 14.04 -1.34
CA THR A 303 -21.93 12.87 -0.63
C THR A 303 -22.74 12.00 -1.57
N LEU A 304 -22.35 10.74 -1.73
CA LEU A 304 -23.13 9.74 -2.45
C LEU A 304 -23.86 8.82 -1.47
N CYS A 305 -25.18 8.78 -1.59
CA CYS A 305 -26.07 8.03 -0.71
C CYS A 305 -26.63 6.75 -1.34
N GLU A 306 -27.16 5.84 -0.52
CA GLU A 306 -27.66 4.57 -1.04
C GLU A 306 -28.88 4.80 -1.93
N GLY A 307 -28.79 4.33 -3.17
CA GLY A 307 -29.80 4.54 -4.20
C GLY A 307 -29.70 5.89 -4.92
N ASP A 308 -28.68 6.69 -4.61
CA ASP A 308 -28.35 7.94 -5.27
C ASP A 308 -27.34 7.75 -6.41
N GLU A 309 -27.29 8.71 -7.34
CA GLU A 309 -26.34 8.74 -8.45
C GLU A 309 -25.96 10.17 -8.83
N ASP A 310 -24.68 10.53 -8.73
CA ASP A 310 -24.30 11.91 -8.98
C ASP A 310 -23.83 12.06 -10.43
N TRP A 311 -24.61 12.75 -11.25
CA TRP A 311 -24.28 13.01 -12.65
C TRP A 311 -23.66 14.38 -12.86
N PHE A 312 -22.52 14.42 -13.55
CA PHE A 312 -21.83 15.64 -13.91
C PHE A 312 -21.60 15.76 -15.42
N ARG A 313 -21.83 16.96 -15.96
CA ARG A 313 -21.51 17.34 -17.34
C ARG A 313 -20.14 17.99 -17.42
N ILE A 314 -19.30 17.45 -18.30
CA ILE A 314 -17.95 17.93 -18.59
C ILE A 314 -17.95 18.57 -19.98
N VAL A 315 -17.60 19.84 -20.06
CA VAL A 315 -17.42 20.55 -21.33
C VAL A 315 -15.93 20.72 -21.57
N VAL A 316 -15.41 20.08 -22.60
CA VAL A 316 -13.97 20.07 -22.91
C VAL A 316 -13.61 21.26 -23.80
N PRO A 317 -12.74 22.17 -23.35
CA PRO A 317 -12.30 23.30 -24.18
C PRO A 317 -11.48 22.85 -25.39
N GLU A 318 -11.31 23.76 -26.35
CA GLU A 318 -10.45 23.52 -27.52
C GLU A 318 -9.02 23.18 -27.08
N ARG A 319 -8.41 22.17 -27.72
CA ARG A 319 -7.01 21.76 -27.52
C ARG A 319 -6.67 21.57 -26.04
N THR A 320 -7.54 20.87 -25.33
CA THR A 320 -7.44 20.67 -23.90
C THR A 320 -7.74 19.22 -23.54
N ILE A 321 -6.87 18.61 -22.73
CA ILE A 321 -7.21 17.41 -21.97
C ILE A 321 -7.83 17.86 -20.64
N VAL A 322 -9.06 17.42 -20.35
CA VAL A 322 -9.70 17.57 -19.04
C VAL A 322 -9.58 16.26 -18.30
N ARG A 323 -8.92 16.28 -17.14
CA ARG A 323 -8.94 15.20 -16.15
C ARG A 323 -10.11 15.42 -15.23
N VAL A 324 -10.91 14.38 -15.04
CA VAL A 324 -12.00 14.35 -14.06
C VAL A 324 -11.80 13.15 -13.17
N GLY A 325 -11.92 13.33 -11.87
CA GLY A 325 -11.90 12.20 -10.97
C GLY A 325 -12.53 12.46 -9.64
N ILE A 326 -12.73 11.38 -8.90
CA ILE A 326 -13.21 11.40 -7.53
C ILE A 326 -12.11 10.94 -6.59
N ARG A 327 -12.07 11.51 -5.39
CA ARG A 327 -11.25 11.03 -4.28
C ARG A 327 -12.17 10.73 -3.13
N PHE A 328 -12.10 9.53 -2.62
CA PHE A 328 -12.96 9.05 -1.55
C PHE A 328 -12.18 8.07 -0.70
N ARG A 329 -12.78 7.62 0.39
CA ARG A 329 -12.15 6.58 1.20
C ARG A 329 -12.79 5.25 0.87
N HIS A 330 -12.12 4.41 0.09
CA HIS A 330 -12.65 3.11 -0.33
C HIS A 330 -13.12 2.26 0.87
N ALA A 331 -12.38 2.29 1.98
CA ALA A 331 -12.76 1.60 3.23
C ALA A 331 -14.07 2.09 3.90
N ALA A 332 -14.59 3.28 3.55
CA ALA A 332 -15.86 3.80 4.06
C ALA A 332 -17.08 3.35 3.23
N GLY A 333 -16.85 2.89 2.00
CA GLY A 333 -17.87 2.46 1.08
C GLY A 333 -17.37 2.60 -0.35
N ASP A 334 -17.71 1.64 -1.19
CA ASP A 334 -17.16 1.57 -2.53
C ASP A 334 -18.03 2.33 -3.53
N ILE A 335 -17.44 3.32 -4.17
CA ILE A 335 -18.11 4.17 -5.15
C ILE A 335 -17.26 4.21 -6.42
N ASP A 336 -17.92 4.10 -7.56
CA ASP A 336 -17.28 4.00 -8.87
C ASP A 336 -17.54 5.25 -9.69
N LEU A 337 -16.60 5.59 -10.57
CA LEU A 337 -16.74 6.61 -11.61
C LEU A 337 -17.01 5.94 -12.96
N VAL A 338 -18.06 6.39 -13.63
CA VAL A 338 -18.46 5.93 -14.97
C VAL A 338 -18.44 7.09 -15.94
N ALA A 339 -17.93 6.87 -17.16
CA ALA A 339 -17.82 7.91 -18.19
C ALA A 339 -18.65 7.57 -19.43
N TYR A 340 -19.33 8.58 -19.96
CA TYR A 340 -20.14 8.53 -21.17
C TYR A 340 -19.78 9.68 -22.11
N ASP A 341 -20.00 9.49 -23.42
CA ASP A 341 -19.97 10.58 -24.39
C ASP A 341 -21.26 11.43 -24.33
N GLY A 342 -21.28 12.53 -25.08
CA GLY A 342 -22.44 13.42 -25.16
C GLY A 342 -23.71 12.80 -25.78
N ALA A 343 -23.61 11.60 -26.37
CA ALA A 343 -24.75 10.83 -26.84
C ALA A 343 -25.22 9.77 -25.82
N GLY A 344 -24.59 9.69 -24.65
CA GLY A 344 -24.90 8.73 -23.59
C GLY A 344 -24.30 7.33 -23.81
N ARG A 345 -23.35 7.18 -24.74
CA ARG A 345 -22.65 5.89 -24.93
C ARG A 345 -21.55 5.75 -23.89
N LEU A 346 -21.45 4.56 -23.29
CA LEU A 346 -20.41 4.22 -22.33
C LEU A 346 -19.02 4.28 -22.98
N LEU A 347 -18.10 5.01 -22.35
CA LEU A 347 -16.69 5.09 -22.72
C LEU A 347 -15.83 4.20 -21.83
N GLY A 348 -16.13 4.17 -20.54
CA GLY A 348 -15.46 3.32 -19.58
C GLY A 348 -16.17 3.34 -18.24
N SER A 349 -16.03 2.24 -17.50
CA SER A 349 -16.70 2.02 -16.23
C SER A 349 -15.87 1.09 -15.35
N ARG A 350 -15.97 1.28 -14.03
CA ARG A 350 -15.67 0.26 -13.02
C ARG A 350 -16.91 -0.44 -12.47
N TYR A 351 -18.08 -0.12 -13.03
CA TYR A 351 -19.39 -0.52 -12.54
C TYR A 351 -20.17 -1.39 -13.55
N GLY A 352 -20.90 -2.39 -13.04
CA GLY A 352 -21.85 -3.21 -13.82
C GLY A 352 -21.21 -4.29 -14.72
N GLU A 353 -22.03 -5.00 -15.51
CA GLU A 353 -21.58 -6.15 -16.33
C GLU A 353 -20.54 -5.80 -17.41
N GLN A 354 -20.43 -4.53 -17.77
CA GLN A 354 -19.40 -4.02 -18.69
C GLN A 354 -18.02 -3.97 -18.05
N TYR A 355 -17.96 -4.07 -16.72
CA TYR A 355 -16.77 -4.33 -15.93
C TYR A 355 -16.71 -5.84 -15.61
N PRO A 356 -15.95 -6.65 -16.39
CA PRO A 356 -15.84 -8.06 -16.10
C PRO A 356 -15.19 -8.24 -14.71
N TYR A 357 -15.95 -8.85 -13.80
CA TYR A 357 -15.76 -9.10 -12.36
C TYR A 357 -14.38 -9.53 -11.82
N SER A 358 -13.31 -9.58 -12.62
CA SER A 358 -12.00 -10.08 -12.21
C SER A 358 -11.08 -9.07 -11.48
N TYR A 359 -11.53 -7.84 -11.21
CA TYR A 359 -10.61 -6.77 -10.75
C TYR A 359 -11.18 -5.85 -9.67
N ARG A 360 -12.22 -6.29 -8.95
CA ARG A 360 -12.74 -5.56 -7.78
C ARG A 360 -11.78 -5.57 -6.59
N ASP A 361 -10.75 -6.42 -6.62
CA ASP A 361 -9.67 -6.39 -5.62
C ASP A 361 -8.64 -5.27 -5.90
N GLN A 362 -8.79 -4.50 -7.00
CA GLN A 362 -7.89 -3.41 -7.40
C GLN A 362 -8.56 -2.02 -7.30
N GLU A 363 -9.44 -1.85 -6.30
CA GLU A 363 -10.03 -0.55 -6.00
C GLU A 363 -9.10 0.32 -5.16
N THR A 364 -9.17 1.62 -5.39
CA THR A 364 -8.32 2.59 -4.70
C THR A 364 -9.16 3.73 -4.16
N ASN A 365 -8.55 4.60 -3.36
CA ASN A 365 -9.19 5.81 -2.84
C ASN A 365 -9.45 6.89 -3.92
N THR A 366 -9.25 6.59 -5.21
CA THR A 366 -9.39 7.56 -6.28
C THR A 366 -9.82 6.91 -7.59
N GLU A 367 -10.54 7.66 -8.42
CA GLU A 367 -10.79 7.25 -9.81
C GLU A 367 -10.67 8.42 -10.76
N PHE A 368 -9.94 8.25 -11.88
CA PHE A 368 -9.69 9.34 -12.83
C PHE A 368 -9.87 8.95 -14.30
N TYR A 369 -10.50 9.84 -15.06
CA TYR A 369 -10.63 9.77 -16.51
C TYR A 369 -10.09 11.02 -17.20
N GLY A 370 -9.70 10.86 -18.46
CA GLY A 370 -9.26 11.94 -19.34
C GLY A 370 -10.19 12.09 -20.54
N PHE A 371 -10.50 13.33 -20.90
CA PHE A 371 -11.28 13.70 -22.08
C PHE A 371 -10.52 14.73 -22.90
N TYR A 372 -10.56 14.64 -24.22
CA TYR A 372 -9.86 15.56 -25.11
C TYR A 372 -10.81 16.10 -26.18
N SER A 373 -10.68 17.38 -26.52
CA SER A 373 -11.38 17.98 -27.65
C SER A 373 -10.44 18.86 -28.47
N GLU A 374 -10.24 18.49 -29.74
CA GLU A 374 -9.44 19.31 -30.65
C GLU A 374 -10.15 20.63 -30.99
N ARG A 375 -11.48 20.60 -31.18
CA ARG A 375 -12.29 21.74 -31.64
C ARG A 375 -12.97 22.51 -30.51
N GLY A 376 -13.01 21.93 -29.31
CA GLY A 376 -13.67 22.48 -28.14
C GLY A 376 -15.19 22.33 -28.18
N GLY A 377 -15.79 22.36 -27.00
CA GLY A 377 -17.23 22.21 -26.80
C GLY A 377 -17.73 20.77 -26.87
N ALA A 378 -16.84 19.78 -26.92
CA ALA A 378 -17.23 18.39 -26.73
C ALA A 378 -17.80 18.20 -25.32
N GLU A 379 -18.95 17.55 -25.23
CA GLU A 379 -19.61 17.25 -23.96
C GLU A 379 -19.46 15.77 -23.61
N TYR A 380 -19.14 15.52 -22.35
CA TYR A 380 -19.12 14.19 -21.75
C TYR A 380 -19.96 14.21 -20.48
N LEU A 381 -20.43 13.04 -20.07
CA LEU A 381 -21.07 12.85 -18.77
C LEU A 381 -20.21 11.92 -17.94
N VAL A 382 -20.02 12.26 -16.68
CA VAL A 382 -19.52 11.32 -15.67
C VAL A 382 -20.60 11.08 -14.64
N ARG A 383 -20.63 9.87 -14.11
CA ARG A 383 -21.58 9.41 -13.10
C ARG A 383 -20.79 8.81 -11.95
N VAL A 384 -21.05 9.25 -10.73
CA VAL A 384 -20.57 8.62 -9.50
C VAL A 384 -21.68 7.71 -9.00
N VAL A 385 -21.36 6.46 -8.67
CA VAL A 385 -22.36 5.45 -8.29
C VAL A 385 -21.82 4.50 -7.23
N GLY A 386 -22.65 4.15 -6.25
CA GLY A 386 -22.31 3.16 -5.23
C GLY A 386 -22.33 1.73 -5.77
N TYR A 387 -21.25 0.97 -5.55
CA TYR A 387 -21.27 -0.46 -5.79
C TYR A 387 -21.95 -1.20 -4.64
N ASP A 388 -22.89 -2.09 -4.96
CA ASP A 388 -23.63 -2.90 -3.97
C ASP A 388 -24.23 -2.06 -2.82
N GLY A 389 -24.75 -0.87 -3.16
CA GLY A 389 -25.30 0.07 -2.19
C GLY A 389 -24.24 0.87 -1.42
N GLY A 390 -22.99 0.89 -1.91
CA GLY A 390 -21.89 1.69 -1.38
C GLY A 390 -22.25 3.17 -1.27
N GLN A 391 -21.78 3.79 -0.21
CA GLN A 391 -22.06 5.19 0.13
C GLN A 391 -20.76 5.83 0.59
N ASN A 392 -20.53 7.09 0.26
CA ASN A 392 -19.32 7.76 0.68
C ASN A 392 -19.40 9.28 0.63
N ALA A 393 -18.53 9.93 1.40
CA ALA A 393 -18.12 11.29 1.12
C ALA A 393 -16.99 11.26 0.08
N TYR A 394 -17.01 12.21 -0.85
CA TYR A 394 -15.98 12.29 -1.87
C TYR A 394 -15.68 13.74 -2.28
N ASP A 395 -14.52 13.91 -2.89
CA ASP A 395 -14.10 15.15 -3.54
C ASP A 395 -14.09 14.94 -5.05
N LEU A 396 -14.66 15.88 -5.81
CA LEU A 396 -14.58 15.92 -7.28
C LEU A 396 -13.41 16.81 -7.72
N ASP A 397 -12.47 16.25 -8.50
CA ASP A 397 -11.28 16.92 -9.05
C ASP A 397 -11.42 17.07 -10.57
N VAL A 398 -11.59 18.30 -11.04
CA VAL A 398 -11.63 18.65 -12.47
C VAL A 398 -10.47 19.58 -12.83
N ALA A 399 -9.51 19.06 -13.60
CA ALA A 399 -8.31 19.79 -13.99
C ALA A 399 -8.14 19.83 -15.52
N SER A 400 -7.73 20.98 -16.05
CA SER A 400 -7.56 21.20 -17.49
C SER A 400 -6.10 21.39 -17.86
N TYR A 401 -5.68 20.74 -18.94
CA TYR A 401 -4.31 20.73 -19.42
C TYR A 401 -4.27 21.06 -20.92
N PRO A 402 -3.51 22.09 -21.34
CA PRO A 402 -3.31 22.37 -22.76
C PRO A 402 -2.72 21.15 -23.49
N TYR A 403 -3.31 20.80 -24.63
CA TYR A 403 -2.89 19.64 -25.42
C TYR A 403 -3.14 19.87 -26.91
N ILE A 404 -2.17 19.50 -27.73
CA ILE A 404 -2.32 19.44 -29.18
C ILE A 404 -1.48 18.27 -29.68
N ASP A 405 -2.02 17.53 -30.65
CA ASP A 405 -1.29 16.47 -31.32
C ASP A 405 -0.14 17.01 -32.18
N GLY A 406 0.82 16.13 -32.46
CA GLY A 406 1.94 16.42 -33.33
C GLY A 406 3.07 15.40 -33.18
N PRO A 407 4.04 15.39 -34.11
CA PRO A 407 5.10 14.38 -34.16
C PRO A 407 6.12 14.48 -33.01
N SER A 408 6.10 15.57 -32.23
CA SER A 408 6.89 15.70 -31.01
C SER A 408 6.28 16.73 -30.06
N CYS A 409 6.38 16.47 -28.75
CA CYS A 409 5.82 17.35 -27.72
C CYS A 409 6.48 18.75 -27.71
N VAL A 410 7.81 18.81 -27.74
CA VAL A 410 8.54 20.09 -27.80
C VAL A 410 8.30 20.81 -29.13
N GLY A 411 8.17 20.07 -30.24
CA GLY A 411 7.87 20.64 -31.56
C GLY A 411 6.47 21.22 -31.67
N ALA A 412 5.54 20.74 -30.83
CA ALA A 412 4.19 21.29 -30.69
C ALA A 412 4.15 22.56 -29.81
N GLY A 413 5.28 22.99 -29.25
CA GLY A 413 5.41 24.24 -28.51
C GLY A 413 5.28 24.10 -26.99
N PHE A 414 5.21 22.88 -26.46
CA PHE A 414 5.23 22.65 -25.02
C PHE A 414 6.65 22.75 -24.45
N SER A 415 6.75 23.19 -23.21
CA SER A 415 8.02 23.23 -22.49
C SER A 415 8.55 21.84 -22.21
N PHE A 416 9.85 21.76 -21.93
CA PHE A 416 10.49 20.51 -21.55
C PHE A 416 9.81 19.85 -20.33
N ASP A 417 9.53 20.62 -19.28
CA ASP A 417 8.92 20.09 -18.06
C ASP A 417 7.53 19.52 -18.29
N GLU A 418 6.74 20.16 -19.15
CA GLU A 418 5.42 19.66 -19.56
C GLU A 418 5.50 18.36 -20.36
N CYS A 419 6.53 18.22 -21.21
CA CYS A 419 6.74 17.00 -21.99
C CYS A 419 7.22 15.84 -21.12
N VAL A 420 8.04 16.13 -20.12
CA VAL A 420 8.53 15.14 -19.15
C VAL A 420 7.45 14.72 -18.15
N GLY A 421 6.51 15.62 -17.86
CA GLY A 421 5.45 15.39 -16.90
C GLY A 421 5.94 15.45 -15.44
N PHE A 422 6.90 16.32 -15.13
CA PHE A 422 7.33 16.55 -13.75
C PHE A 422 6.23 17.20 -12.91
N GLY A 423 6.02 16.70 -11.70
CA GLY A 423 5.14 17.29 -10.70
C GLY A 423 5.12 16.44 -9.42
N ASP A 424 4.85 17.05 -8.28
CA ASP A 424 4.70 16.34 -7.00
C ASP A 424 3.56 15.33 -7.12
N GLY A 425 3.78 14.10 -6.64
CA GLY A 425 2.80 13.01 -6.73
C GLY A 425 2.31 12.73 -8.17
N GLY A 426 3.14 12.98 -9.19
CA GLY A 426 2.83 12.75 -10.60
C GLY A 426 1.83 13.73 -11.22
N SER A 427 1.61 14.89 -10.59
CA SER A 427 0.73 15.96 -11.08
C SER A 427 1.05 16.51 -12.48
N GLY A 428 2.25 16.23 -13.02
CA GLY A 428 2.63 16.56 -14.40
C GLY A 428 2.25 15.50 -15.45
N LEU A 429 1.85 14.30 -15.02
CA LEU A 429 1.34 13.26 -15.90
C LEU A 429 -0.12 13.54 -16.26
N LEU A 430 -0.50 13.17 -17.48
CA LEU A 430 -1.83 13.38 -18.01
C LEU A 430 -2.56 12.04 -18.10
N PRO A 431 -3.86 11.98 -17.78
CA PRO A 431 -4.65 10.81 -18.16
C PRO A 431 -4.67 10.73 -19.68
N PHE A 432 -4.32 9.58 -20.24
CA PHE A 432 -4.46 9.36 -21.67
C PHE A 432 -5.96 9.33 -21.98
N PRO A 433 -6.45 10.26 -22.83
CA PRO A 433 -7.89 10.50 -22.95
C PRO A 433 -8.63 9.28 -23.52
N PHE A 434 -9.93 9.20 -23.25
CA PHE A 434 -10.82 8.34 -24.03
C PHE A 434 -10.83 8.76 -25.50
N PRO A 435 -11.05 7.81 -26.44
CA PRO A 435 -11.20 8.14 -27.84
C PRO A 435 -12.45 9.00 -28.07
N ASP A 436 -12.34 9.99 -28.94
CA ASP A 436 -13.47 10.81 -29.39
C ASP A 436 -13.67 10.56 -30.89
N PRO A 437 -14.82 10.03 -31.35
CA PRO A 437 -15.09 9.86 -32.77
C PRO A 437 -15.03 11.14 -33.60
N ASP A 438 -15.19 12.32 -32.98
CA ASP A 438 -15.09 13.62 -33.65
C ASP A 438 -13.65 14.18 -33.69
N ASP A 439 -12.70 13.49 -33.05
CA ASP A 439 -11.26 13.76 -33.12
C ASP A 439 -10.74 13.56 -34.55
N SER A 440 -10.16 14.61 -35.14
CA SER A 440 -9.70 14.54 -36.53
C SER A 440 -8.37 13.80 -36.73
N VAL A 441 -7.65 13.49 -35.64
CA VAL A 441 -6.32 12.87 -35.67
C VAL A 441 -6.44 11.36 -35.63
N VAL A 442 -7.15 10.83 -34.62
CA VAL A 442 -7.30 9.37 -34.43
C VAL A 442 -8.77 8.92 -34.39
N GLY A 443 -9.74 9.83 -34.24
CA GLY A 443 -11.14 9.47 -34.10
C GLY A 443 -11.37 8.40 -33.02
N GLY A 444 -12.25 7.44 -33.32
CA GLY A 444 -12.44 6.22 -32.53
C GLY A 444 -11.35 5.15 -32.72
N GLY A 445 -10.12 5.52 -33.09
CA GLY A 445 -9.07 4.60 -33.54
C GLY A 445 -8.42 3.74 -32.45
N TYR A 446 -8.80 3.92 -31.18
CA TYR A 446 -8.34 3.11 -30.05
C TYR A 446 -9.42 2.96 -28.99
N VAL A 447 -9.23 2.03 -28.06
CA VAL A 447 -10.07 1.82 -26.86
C VAL A 447 -9.18 1.49 -25.66
N TRP A 448 -9.71 1.52 -24.44
CA TRP A 448 -8.97 1.14 -23.23
C TRP A 448 -9.45 -0.20 -22.67
N GLU A 449 -8.51 -1.06 -22.28
CA GLU A 449 -8.81 -2.29 -21.50
C GLU A 449 -8.53 -2.14 -20.02
N THR A 450 -7.50 -1.37 -19.69
CA THR A 450 -7.07 -1.12 -18.32
C THR A 450 -7.99 -0.16 -17.61
N PHE A 451 -8.09 -0.26 -16.29
CA PHE A 451 -8.93 0.59 -15.44
C PHE A 451 -8.48 2.06 -15.40
N SER A 452 -9.35 2.93 -14.86
CA SER A 452 -9.16 4.39 -14.78
C SER A 452 -7.76 4.82 -14.29
N ASN A 453 -7.27 4.18 -13.22
CA ASN A 453 -6.13 4.68 -12.45
C ASN A 453 -4.74 4.41 -13.05
N TYR A 454 -4.65 3.56 -14.06
CA TYR A 454 -3.37 3.13 -14.63
C TYR A 454 -3.14 3.67 -16.05
N ARG A 455 -3.82 4.76 -16.41
CA ARG A 455 -3.78 5.39 -17.75
C ARG A 455 -2.97 6.70 -17.78
N PHE A 456 -2.10 6.94 -16.80
CA PHE A 456 -1.37 8.19 -16.72
C PHE A 456 -0.07 8.13 -17.51
N ALA A 457 0.14 9.07 -18.42
CA ALA A 457 1.26 9.10 -19.33
C ALA A 457 1.93 10.49 -19.32
N ARG A 458 3.20 10.53 -19.71
CA ARG A 458 3.82 11.78 -20.13
C ARG A 458 3.10 12.29 -21.38
N ARG A 459 3.02 13.61 -21.52
CA ARG A 459 2.40 14.25 -22.70
C ARG A 459 3.01 13.73 -24.00
N GLU A 460 4.33 13.56 -24.05
CA GLU A 460 5.05 13.04 -25.21
C GLU A 460 4.67 11.60 -25.59
N LEU A 461 4.33 10.75 -24.62
CA LEU A 461 3.95 9.36 -24.88
C LEU A 461 2.57 9.32 -25.52
N ILE A 462 1.63 10.10 -24.98
CA ILE A 462 0.28 10.26 -25.54
C ILE A 462 0.38 10.72 -27.00
N MET A 463 1.19 11.75 -27.26
CA MET A 463 1.39 12.29 -28.61
C MET A 463 2.05 11.27 -29.56
N LEU A 464 3.04 10.52 -29.10
CA LEU A 464 3.73 9.51 -29.92
C LEU A 464 2.77 8.39 -30.35
N VAL A 465 2.00 7.85 -29.41
CA VAL A 465 1.04 6.77 -29.69
C VAL A 465 -0.05 7.27 -30.64
N ARG A 466 -0.60 8.47 -30.41
CA ARG A 466 -1.63 9.06 -31.27
C ARG A 466 -1.11 9.40 -32.67
N ASP A 467 0.11 9.92 -32.82
CA ASP A 467 0.74 10.16 -34.14
C ASP A 467 0.93 8.84 -34.90
N ALA A 468 1.46 7.80 -34.23
CA ALA A 468 1.66 6.50 -34.84
C ALA A 468 0.35 5.84 -35.27
N LEU A 469 -0.70 5.95 -34.45
CA LEU A 469 -2.05 5.49 -34.81
C LEU A 469 -2.61 6.27 -35.99
N ALA A 470 -2.53 7.60 -35.99
CA ALA A 470 -3.03 8.43 -37.09
C ALA A 470 -2.36 8.11 -38.43
N GLU A 471 -1.04 7.89 -38.43
CA GLU A 471 -0.28 7.44 -39.61
C GLU A 471 -0.75 6.04 -40.06
N THR A 472 -1.00 5.14 -39.11
CA THR A 472 -1.43 3.76 -39.40
C THR A 472 -2.84 3.73 -39.98
N LEU A 473 -3.79 4.48 -39.42
CA LEU A 473 -5.15 4.62 -39.95
C LEU A 473 -5.15 5.18 -41.39
N ARG A 474 -4.22 6.09 -41.70
CA ARG A 474 -4.04 6.64 -43.05
C ARG A 474 -3.43 5.64 -44.03
N ALA A 475 -2.42 4.88 -43.61
CA ALA A 475 -1.75 3.89 -44.45
C ALA A 475 -2.59 2.63 -44.67
N PHE A 476 -3.47 2.31 -43.71
CA PHE A 476 -4.37 1.15 -43.74
C PHE A 476 -5.82 1.61 -43.46
N PRO A 477 -6.54 2.10 -44.49
CA PRO A 477 -7.94 2.50 -44.33
C PRO A 477 -8.82 1.33 -43.86
N GLY A 478 -9.74 1.59 -42.93
CA GLY A 478 -10.65 0.58 -42.39
C GLY A 478 -10.07 -0.26 -41.24
N THR A 479 -8.90 0.12 -40.71
CA THR A 479 -8.33 -0.41 -39.47
C THR A 479 -9.35 -0.29 -38.32
N ALA A 480 -9.61 -1.40 -37.62
CA ALA A 480 -10.42 -1.42 -36.41
C ALA A 480 -9.68 -0.75 -35.23
N PRO A 481 -10.39 -0.26 -34.19
CA PRO A 481 -9.77 0.37 -33.04
C PRO A 481 -8.71 -0.52 -32.38
N LEU A 482 -7.60 0.05 -31.92
CA LEU A 482 -6.55 -0.69 -31.19
C LEU A 482 -6.73 -0.56 -29.67
N SER A 483 -6.68 -1.67 -28.94
CA SER A 483 -6.70 -1.63 -27.48
C SER A 483 -5.40 -1.10 -26.89
N LEU A 484 -5.54 -0.12 -25.99
CA LEU A 484 -4.49 0.36 -25.09
C LEU A 484 -4.69 -0.27 -23.71
N ILE A 485 -3.59 -0.61 -23.05
CA ILE A 485 -3.58 -1.40 -21.83
C ILE A 485 -2.94 -0.58 -20.69
N ASP A 486 -1.87 -1.06 -20.05
CA ASP A 486 -1.35 -0.44 -18.84
C ASP A 486 -0.36 0.67 -19.17
N VAL A 487 -0.44 1.79 -18.46
CA VAL A 487 0.51 2.90 -18.53
C VAL A 487 1.20 3.04 -17.18
N CYS A 488 0.79 3.98 -16.32
CA CYS A 488 1.24 4.02 -14.93
C CYS A 488 0.16 4.62 -14.04
N GLN A 489 0.36 4.51 -12.73
CA GLN A 489 -0.43 5.22 -11.74
C GLN A 489 -0.30 6.73 -11.89
N MET A 490 -1.25 7.49 -11.33
CA MET A 490 -1.20 8.95 -11.33
C MET A 490 0.12 9.51 -10.78
N ASN A 491 0.70 8.85 -9.77
CA ASN A 491 1.97 9.25 -9.16
C ASN A 491 3.22 8.84 -9.96
N GLY A 492 3.04 8.23 -11.14
CA GLY A 492 4.14 7.75 -11.96
C GLY A 492 4.75 6.44 -11.48
N VAL A 493 4.10 5.69 -10.60
CA VAL A 493 4.55 4.36 -10.18
C VAL A 493 3.93 3.30 -11.08
N THR A 494 4.67 2.21 -11.25
CA THR A 494 4.23 0.97 -11.89
C THR A 494 2.82 0.57 -11.39
N PRO A 495 1.88 0.16 -12.28
CA PRO A 495 0.52 -0.22 -11.89
C PRO A 495 0.43 -1.32 -10.83
N GLY A 496 -0.55 -1.19 -9.92
CA GLY A 496 -0.88 -2.19 -8.89
C GLY A 496 -0.16 -2.01 -7.56
N TYR A 497 0.80 -1.08 -7.47
CA TYR A 497 1.50 -0.78 -6.21
C TYR A 497 0.68 0.06 -5.24
N ASP A 498 -0.40 0.69 -5.69
CA ASP A 498 -1.36 1.40 -4.83
C ASP A 498 -2.36 0.47 -4.13
N VAL A 499 -2.35 -0.82 -4.47
CA VAL A 499 -3.21 -1.87 -3.91
C VAL A 499 -2.41 -3.13 -3.51
N ASP A 500 -1.08 -3.00 -3.42
CA ASP A 500 -0.16 -4.09 -3.08
C ASP A 500 -0.28 -5.37 -3.94
N ASP A 501 -0.76 -5.22 -5.18
CA ASP A 501 -0.84 -6.25 -6.23
C ASP A 501 -0.15 -5.78 -7.52
N PRO A 502 1.20 -5.69 -7.55
CA PRO A 502 1.94 -5.20 -8.71
C PRO A 502 1.65 -6.00 -9.99
N ARG A 503 1.20 -5.30 -11.03
CA ARG A 503 0.85 -5.92 -12.32
C ARG A 503 2.05 -6.12 -13.25
N HIS A 504 3.15 -5.44 -12.95
CA HIS A 504 4.38 -5.45 -13.71
C HIS A 504 5.59 -5.50 -12.80
N PRO A 505 6.75 -5.97 -13.30
CA PRO A 505 7.98 -5.89 -12.53
C PRO A 505 8.30 -4.45 -12.14
N LYS A 506 8.84 -4.27 -10.93
CA LYS A 506 9.20 -2.96 -10.39
C LYS A 506 9.96 -2.11 -11.40
N SER A 507 9.56 -0.86 -11.56
CA SER A 507 10.18 0.17 -12.41
C SER A 507 10.02 0.03 -13.94
N THR A 508 9.24 -0.92 -14.43
CA THR A 508 9.01 -1.09 -15.88
C THR A 508 8.04 -0.06 -16.45
N HIS A 509 7.08 0.38 -15.65
CA HIS A 509 6.03 1.31 -16.08
C HIS A 509 6.15 2.72 -15.48
N ASP A 510 7.22 3.02 -14.75
CA ASP A 510 7.31 4.27 -14.01
C ASP A 510 7.33 5.54 -14.90
N GLN A 511 7.06 6.68 -14.26
CA GLN A 511 7.15 8.04 -14.78
C GLN A 511 6.31 8.30 -16.04
N GLY A 512 5.29 7.49 -16.32
CA GLY A 512 4.42 7.62 -17.49
C GLY A 512 5.12 7.49 -18.84
N GLY A 513 6.30 6.86 -18.87
CA GLY A 513 7.12 6.70 -20.07
C GLY A 513 6.92 5.38 -20.80
N ASN A 514 6.00 4.53 -20.34
CA ASN A 514 5.80 3.18 -20.84
C ASN A 514 4.31 2.90 -21.02
N ILE A 515 3.96 2.09 -22.01
CA ILE A 515 2.59 1.68 -22.29
C ILE A 515 2.57 0.31 -22.95
N ASP A 516 1.64 -0.53 -22.51
CA ASP A 516 1.30 -1.77 -23.19
C ASP A 516 0.18 -1.51 -24.20
N ILE A 517 0.39 -2.01 -25.42
CA ILE A 517 -0.50 -1.79 -26.55
C ILE A 517 -0.80 -3.15 -27.18
N ALA A 518 -2.06 -3.47 -27.41
CA ALA A 518 -2.41 -4.70 -28.11
C ALA A 518 -1.76 -4.77 -29.49
N TYR A 519 -1.58 -5.99 -30.00
CA TYR A 519 -1.16 -6.17 -31.40
C TYR A 519 -2.31 -5.85 -32.35
N PHE A 520 -2.00 -5.36 -33.55
CA PHE A 520 -2.97 -5.47 -34.65
C PHE A 520 -3.19 -6.93 -35.02
N GLN A 521 -4.45 -7.33 -35.13
CA GLN A 521 -4.88 -8.72 -35.32
C GLN A 521 -5.71 -8.88 -36.60
N THR A 522 -5.60 -10.06 -37.22
CA THR A 522 -6.17 -10.39 -38.54
C THR A 522 -7.67 -10.70 -38.51
N ASP A 523 -8.21 -11.02 -37.34
CA ASP A 523 -9.65 -11.11 -37.06
C ASP A 523 -10.27 -9.76 -36.68
N GLY A 524 -9.45 -8.74 -36.43
CA GLY A 524 -9.86 -7.35 -36.20
C GLY A 524 -10.36 -7.06 -34.79
N SER A 525 -10.17 -7.96 -33.83
CA SER A 525 -10.39 -7.70 -32.39
C SER A 525 -9.48 -6.59 -31.90
N ASN A 526 -8.19 -6.63 -32.29
CA ASN A 526 -7.13 -5.70 -31.89
C ASN A 526 -7.10 -5.47 -30.37
N ASP A 527 -7.34 -6.54 -29.61
CA ASP A 527 -7.53 -6.54 -28.17
C ASP A 527 -6.40 -7.31 -27.45
N GLY A 528 -6.40 -7.29 -26.12
CA GLY A 528 -5.39 -7.97 -25.29
C GLY A 528 -5.43 -9.50 -25.32
N GLU A 529 -6.03 -10.14 -26.34
CA GLU A 529 -5.98 -11.58 -26.51
C GLU A 529 -4.60 -12.11 -26.93
N ILE A 530 -4.37 -13.40 -26.66
CA ILE A 530 -3.11 -14.05 -26.99
C ILE A 530 -2.99 -14.26 -28.50
N ILE A 531 -1.99 -13.62 -29.12
CA ILE A 531 -1.81 -13.59 -30.57
C ILE A 531 -1.29 -14.89 -31.19
N CYS A 532 -0.90 -15.86 -30.38
CA CYS A 532 -0.20 -17.06 -30.84
C CYS A 532 -1.07 -17.97 -31.71
N GLY A 533 -2.40 -17.90 -31.62
CA GLY A 533 -3.34 -18.58 -32.52
C GLY A 533 -3.22 -20.11 -32.60
N ASP A 534 -2.49 -20.72 -31.65
CA ASP A 534 -2.03 -22.10 -31.69
C ASP A 534 -2.76 -23.04 -30.72
N GLY A 535 -3.62 -22.49 -29.85
CA GLY A 535 -4.40 -23.25 -28.86
C GLY A 535 -3.57 -23.89 -27.75
N SER A 536 -2.30 -23.47 -27.58
CA SER A 536 -1.43 -23.96 -26.51
C SER A 536 -1.64 -23.18 -25.20
N LYS A 537 -1.18 -23.76 -24.09
CA LYS A 537 -1.13 -23.09 -22.79
C LYS A 537 0.19 -22.32 -22.70
N HIS A 538 0.11 -21.00 -22.65
CA HIS A 538 1.27 -20.09 -22.68
C HIS A 538 1.81 -19.79 -21.28
N GLU A 539 1.97 -20.83 -20.46
CA GLU A 539 2.36 -20.71 -19.04
C GLU A 539 3.80 -20.16 -18.85
N ASP A 540 4.64 -20.25 -19.89
CA ASP A 540 6.01 -19.70 -19.90
C ASP A 540 6.06 -18.23 -20.34
N GLY A 541 4.91 -17.62 -20.63
CA GLY A 541 4.81 -16.25 -21.11
C GLY A 541 5.29 -16.07 -22.56
N TYR A 542 5.35 -17.12 -23.39
CA TYR A 542 5.68 -16.97 -24.81
C TYR A 542 4.71 -17.70 -25.73
N CYS A 543 4.66 -17.25 -26.98
CA CYS A 543 4.13 -18.10 -28.04
C CYS A 543 4.98 -19.37 -28.19
N SER A 544 4.31 -20.48 -28.48
CA SER A 544 4.99 -21.73 -28.79
C SER A 544 5.56 -21.67 -30.22
N SER A 545 6.42 -22.63 -30.57
CA SER A 545 6.93 -22.76 -31.94
C SER A 545 5.83 -22.97 -33.00
N ALA A 546 4.60 -23.32 -32.61
CA ALA A 546 3.47 -23.44 -33.51
C ALA A 546 3.04 -22.08 -34.09
N ALA A 547 3.26 -20.98 -33.36
CA ALA A 547 2.98 -19.62 -33.83
C ALA A 547 3.75 -19.26 -35.11
N LYS A 548 4.89 -19.92 -35.39
CA LYS A 548 5.63 -19.78 -36.67
C LYS A 548 4.81 -20.17 -37.91
N ARG A 549 3.78 -21.00 -37.72
CA ARG A 549 2.91 -21.50 -38.81
C ARG A 549 1.55 -20.82 -38.81
N LYS A 550 1.09 -20.36 -37.65
CA LYS A 550 -0.22 -19.77 -37.47
C LYS A 550 -0.19 -18.87 -36.25
N HIS A 551 -0.37 -17.57 -36.44
CA HIS A 551 -0.62 -16.56 -35.44
C HIS A 551 -1.71 -15.63 -35.98
N ILE A 552 -2.28 -14.77 -35.14
CA ILE A 552 -3.31 -13.81 -35.57
C ILE A 552 -2.78 -12.40 -35.82
N VAL A 553 -1.49 -12.11 -35.59
CA VAL A 553 -0.91 -10.77 -35.85
C VAL A 553 -1.05 -10.35 -37.32
N ASP A 554 -1.59 -9.15 -37.56
CA ASP A 554 -1.50 -8.46 -38.84
C ASP A 554 -0.12 -7.81 -38.98
N LEU A 555 0.83 -8.59 -39.50
CA LEU A 555 2.24 -8.21 -39.54
C LEU A 555 2.51 -6.91 -40.31
N GLU A 556 1.79 -6.63 -41.41
CA GLU A 556 2.04 -5.42 -42.20
C GLU A 556 1.62 -4.17 -41.42
N ARG A 557 0.44 -4.21 -40.80
CA ARG A 557 -0.05 -3.08 -40.01
C ARG A 557 0.77 -2.90 -38.73
N GLU A 558 1.08 -3.99 -38.05
CA GLU A 558 1.89 -4.00 -36.83
C GLU A 558 3.30 -3.45 -37.07
N ALA A 559 4.02 -3.98 -38.07
CA ALA A 559 5.37 -3.50 -38.38
C ALA A 559 5.36 -2.02 -38.83
N PHE A 560 4.32 -1.58 -39.55
CA PHE A 560 4.19 -0.16 -39.89
C PHE A 560 3.95 0.71 -38.64
N PHE A 561 3.08 0.29 -37.74
CA PHE A 561 2.80 1.01 -36.51
C PHE A 561 4.04 1.13 -35.62
N MET A 562 4.75 0.02 -35.39
CA MET A 562 6.03 0.00 -34.68
C MET A 562 7.06 0.92 -35.33
N ALA A 563 7.16 0.93 -36.67
CA ALA A 563 8.04 1.85 -37.39
C ALA A 563 7.73 3.32 -37.08
N ARG A 564 6.45 3.68 -36.93
CA ARG A 564 6.05 5.04 -36.54
C ARG A 564 6.40 5.36 -35.09
N LEU A 565 6.24 4.40 -34.17
CA LEU A 565 6.69 4.55 -32.78
C LEU A 565 8.22 4.77 -32.70
N PHE A 566 9.01 4.11 -33.54
CA PHE A 566 10.46 4.28 -33.59
C PHE A 566 10.93 5.65 -34.10
N ARG A 567 10.06 6.47 -34.71
CA ARG A 567 10.41 7.83 -35.15
C ARG A 567 10.80 8.75 -34.01
N SER A 568 10.30 8.49 -32.81
CA SER A 568 10.76 9.21 -31.64
C SER A 568 12.20 8.79 -31.33
N ALA A 569 13.10 9.77 -31.29
CA ALA A 569 14.46 9.56 -30.83
C ALA A 569 14.53 9.05 -29.38
N ARG A 570 13.43 9.21 -28.62
CA ARG A 570 13.29 8.79 -27.23
C ARG A 570 12.61 7.43 -27.06
N THR A 571 12.16 6.79 -28.13
CA THR A 571 11.74 5.39 -28.05
C THR A 571 12.97 4.56 -27.71
N ARG A 572 13.00 4.04 -26.48
CA ARG A 572 14.11 3.25 -25.95
C ARG A 572 14.03 1.83 -26.48
N VAL A 573 12.86 1.22 -26.33
CA VAL A 573 12.63 -0.17 -26.69
C VAL A 573 11.15 -0.44 -26.96
N ILE A 574 10.88 -1.36 -27.88
CA ILE A 574 9.57 -2.01 -28.03
C ILE A 574 9.74 -3.51 -27.77
N GLY A 575 9.17 -3.99 -26.67
CA GLY A 575 9.13 -5.40 -26.28
C GLY A 575 8.07 -6.18 -27.05
N VAL A 576 8.40 -7.34 -27.59
CA VAL A 576 7.49 -8.20 -28.37
C VAL A 576 7.72 -9.68 -28.06
N ASP A 577 6.77 -10.54 -28.44
CA ASP A 577 6.96 -11.99 -28.36
C ASP A 577 8.14 -12.50 -29.22
N LYS A 578 8.92 -13.43 -28.64
CA LYS A 578 10.15 -13.98 -29.23
C LYS A 578 9.94 -14.77 -30.53
N ILE A 579 8.78 -15.37 -30.72
CA ILE A 579 8.46 -16.13 -31.94
C ILE A 579 8.00 -15.19 -33.05
N ILE A 580 7.33 -14.09 -32.69
CA ILE A 580 6.76 -13.12 -33.63
C ILE A 580 7.81 -12.10 -34.11
N ALA A 581 8.77 -11.73 -33.27
CA ALA A 581 9.78 -10.71 -33.59
C ALA A 581 10.46 -10.89 -34.98
N PRO A 582 10.93 -12.09 -35.38
CA PRO A 582 11.56 -12.26 -36.69
C PRO A 582 10.63 -11.97 -37.88
N PHE A 583 9.32 -12.24 -37.74
CA PHE A 583 8.33 -11.96 -38.78
C PHE A 583 8.06 -10.46 -38.91
N LEU A 584 8.11 -9.72 -37.80
CA LEU A 584 8.02 -8.26 -37.80
C LEU A 584 9.21 -7.64 -38.50
N SER A 585 10.44 -8.08 -38.21
CA SER A 585 11.65 -7.62 -38.91
C SER A 585 11.59 -7.91 -40.41
N GLU A 586 11.23 -9.12 -40.82
CA GLU A 586 11.08 -9.46 -42.25
C GLU A 586 9.99 -8.60 -42.91
N THR A 587 8.89 -8.33 -42.21
CA THR A 587 7.82 -7.48 -42.74
C THR A 587 8.25 -6.02 -42.85
N ALA A 588 9.02 -5.51 -41.90
CA ALA A 588 9.62 -4.18 -41.97
C ALA A 588 10.54 -4.04 -43.21
N GLU A 589 11.35 -5.06 -43.53
CA GLU A 589 12.16 -5.08 -44.75
C GLU A 589 11.28 -4.99 -46.02
N ARG A 590 10.16 -5.72 -46.04
CA ARG A 590 9.19 -5.66 -47.16
C ARG A 590 8.55 -4.29 -47.27
N LEU A 591 8.13 -3.68 -46.16
CA LEU A 591 7.58 -2.32 -46.13
C LEU A 591 8.62 -1.30 -46.61
N ASN A 592 9.89 -1.43 -46.21
CA ASN A 592 10.97 -0.56 -46.67
C ASN A 592 11.21 -0.71 -48.18
N ALA A 593 11.05 -1.91 -48.74
CA ALA A 593 11.22 -2.17 -50.17
C ALA A 593 10.06 -1.67 -51.06
N LEU A 594 8.94 -1.19 -50.49
CA LEU A 594 7.81 -0.67 -51.26
C LEU A 594 8.19 0.55 -52.13
N PRO A 595 7.45 0.84 -53.22
CA PRO A 595 7.64 2.05 -54.01
C PRO A 595 7.48 3.32 -53.15
N SER A 596 8.20 4.40 -53.48
CA SER A 596 8.12 5.67 -52.74
C SER A 596 6.73 6.32 -52.74
N SER A 597 5.85 5.93 -53.66
CA SER A 597 4.46 6.37 -53.70
C SER A 597 3.50 5.55 -52.82
N ASP A 598 3.95 4.41 -52.28
CA ASP A 598 3.11 3.59 -51.40
C ASP A 598 3.09 4.22 -50.00
N PRO A 599 1.91 4.56 -49.45
CA PRO A 599 1.79 5.19 -48.14
C PRO A 599 2.30 4.30 -47.00
N ARG A 600 2.46 2.99 -47.22
CA ARG A 600 2.96 2.04 -46.23
C ARG A 600 4.48 1.94 -46.22
N LYS A 601 5.19 2.60 -47.13
CA LYS A 601 6.65 2.54 -47.18
C LYS A 601 7.26 3.12 -45.90
N ILE A 602 8.16 2.36 -45.28
CA ILE A 602 8.98 2.84 -44.16
C ILE A 602 10.38 3.25 -44.64
N THR A 603 11.03 4.14 -43.90
CA THR A 603 12.37 4.65 -44.18
C THR A 603 13.46 3.69 -43.71
N ASP A 604 14.69 3.90 -44.17
CA ASP A 604 15.83 3.07 -43.76
C ASP A 604 16.15 3.23 -42.26
N VAL A 605 15.88 4.41 -41.69
CA VAL A 605 16.06 4.69 -40.24
C VAL A 605 15.01 3.94 -39.41
N GLU A 606 13.77 3.92 -39.89
CA GLU A 606 12.69 3.16 -39.25
C GLU A 606 12.98 1.65 -39.32
N LEU A 607 13.46 1.14 -40.46
CA LEU A 607 13.88 -0.26 -40.59
C LEU A 607 15.04 -0.60 -39.64
N ALA A 608 16.08 0.24 -39.56
CA ALA A 608 17.22 0.00 -38.68
C ALA A 608 16.80 -0.12 -37.19
N SER A 609 15.74 0.59 -36.80
CA SER A 609 15.23 0.56 -35.43
C SER A 609 14.69 -0.81 -34.99
N PHE A 610 14.25 -1.66 -35.93
CA PHE A 610 13.87 -3.05 -35.60
C PHE A 610 15.07 -3.89 -35.13
N SER A 611 16.28 -3.59 -35.60
CA SER A 611 17.49 -4.25 -35.11
C SER A 611 18.02 -3.61 -33.82
N ASP A 612 17.86 -2.29 -33.68
CA ASP A 612 18.50 -1.54 -32.60
C ASP A 612 17.65 -1.46 -31.33
N ARG A 613 16.31 -1.49 -31.47
CA ARG A 613 15.35 -1.11 -30.41
C ARG A 613 14.15 -2.03 -30.25
N MET A 614 13.99 -3.07 -31.08
CA MET A 614 13.01 -4.12 -30.79
C MET A 614 13.66 -5.14 -29.83
N ALA A 615 12.97 -5.50 -28.76
CA ALA A 615 13.46 -6.48 -27.79
C ALA A 615 12.50 -7.65 -27.61
N TYR A 616 13.08 -8.83 -27.41
CA TYR A 616 12.37 -10.09 -27.26
C TYR A 616 13.32 -11.16 -26.66
N GLY A 617 12.79 -12.32 -26.27
CA GLY A 617 13.56 -13.41 -25.70
C GLY A 617 13.39 -13.51 -24.18
N GLU A 618 14.32 -14.18 -23.48
CA GLU A 618 14.12 -14.62 -22.09
C GLU A 618 13.91 -13.48 -21.07
N GLY A 619 14.37 -12.27 -21.38
CA GLY A 619 14.12 -11.07 -20.55
C GLY A 619 12.80 -10.37 -20.84
N TRP A 620 12.01 -10.87 -21.79
CA TRP A 620 10.75 -10.26 -22.26
C TRP A 620 9.60 -11.29 -22.33
N PRO A 621 9.32 -12.04 -21.24
CA PRO A 621 8.14 -12.91 -21.18
C PRO A 621 6.85 -12.08 -21.14
N TYR A 622 5.72 -12.72 -21.43
CA TYR A 622 4.34 -12.20 -21.41
C TYR A 622 4.00 -11.13 -22.45
N HIS A 623 4.87 -10.90 -23.44
CA HIS A 623 4.59 -9.99 -24.57
C HIS A 623 3.88 -10.69 -25.75
N HIS A 624 3.10 -11.74 -25.46
CA HIS A 624 2.33 -12.50 -26.47
C HIS A 624 0.88 -12.03 -26.60
N HIS A 625 0.52 -10.91 -25.98
CA HIS A 625 -0.80 -10.29 -26.09
C HIS A 625 -0.73 -8.76 -26.27
N HIS A 626 0.47 -8.18 -26.16
CA HIS A 626 0.73 -6.77 -26.35
C HIS A 626 2.18 -6.54 -26.78
N ILE A 627 2.44 -5.42 -27.42
CA ILE A 627 3.77 -4.81 -27.48
C ILE A 627 3.95 -3.91 -26.26
N HIS A 628 5.16 -3.88 -25.71
CA HIS A 628 5.52 -2.97 -24.61
C HIS A 628 6.36 -1.82 -25.16
N LEU A 629 5.78 -0.63 -25.28
CA LEU A 629 6.50 0.57 -25.70
C LEU A 629 7.11 1.24 -24.47
N SER A 630 8.43 1.46 -24.50
CA SER A 630 9.15 2.18 -23.45
C SER A 630 9.97 3.33 -24.03
N MET A 631 9.85 4.50 -23.40
CA MET A 631 10.64 5.67 -23.69
C MET A 631 11.87 5.76 -22.78
N ASP A 632 12.87 6.53 -23.19
CA ASP A 632 14.00 6.86 -22.34
C ASP A 632 13.54 7.53 -21.05
N TRP A 633 14.26 7.25 -19.96
CA TRP A 633 14.07 7.93 -18.69
C TRP A 633 14.58 9.36 -18.78
N TRP A 634 13.80 10.31 -18.27
CA TRP A 634 14.32 11.66 -18.08
C TRP A 634 15.21 11.69 -16.83
N PRO A 635 16.36 12.39 -16.84
CA PRO A 635 17.12 12.59 -15.62
C PRO A 635 16.25 13.33 -14.60
N LYS A 636 16.21 12.84 -13.35
CA LYS A 636 15.53 13.54 -12.24
C LYS A 636 16.10 14.96 -12.13
N ARG A 637 15.25 15.98 -11.92
CA ARG A 637 15.73 17.32 -11.55
C ARG A 637 16.64 17.19 -10.33
N GLY A 638 17.91 17.54 -10.48
CA GLY A 638 18.78 17.75 -9.33
C GLY A 638 18.22 18.93 -8.53
N ALA A 639 18.13 18.77 -7.20
CA ALA A 639 17.77 19.89 -6.34
C ALA A 639 18.85 20.98 -6.48
N GLY A 640 18.51 22.07 -7.17
CA GLY A 640 19.22 23.34 -7.02
C GLY A 640 20.21 23.76 -8.11
N ASP A 641 19.95 23.56 -9.40
CA ASP A 641 20.64 24.40 -10.40
C ASP A 641 19.72 24.81 -11.54
N GLY A 642 19.60 26.13 -11.75
CA GLY A 642 18.80 26.77 -12.81
C GLY A 642 19.44 26.65 -14.21
N GLY A 643 20.14 25.54 -14.48
CA GLY A 643 20.79 25.26 -15.74
C GLY A 643 19.96 24.29 -16.60
N GLN A 644 19.91 24.54 -17.91
CA GLN A 644 19.36 23.59 -18.89
C GLN A 644 20.02 22.22 -18.70
N ALA A 645 19.24 21.23 -18.27
CA ALA A 645 19.69 19.86 -18.17
C ALA A 645 19.97 19.31 -19.58
N GLY A 646 21.24 19.12 -19.91
CA GLY A 646 21.63 18.40 -21.11
C GLY A 646 21.16 16.95 -21.01
N ALA A 647 20.43 16.47 -22.04
CA ALA A 647 20.10 15.07 -22.18
C ALA A 647 21.39 14.24 -22.15
N SER A 648 21.59 13.45 -21.10
CA SER A 648 22.68 12.49 -21.04
C SER A 648 22.28 11.28 -21.90
N PHE A 649 22.78 11.25 -23.13
CA PHE A 649 22.74 10.06 -23.99
C PHE A 649 23.77 9.06 -23.47
N ALA A 650 23.43 8.30 -22.44
CA ALA A 650 24.12 7.05 -22.21
C ALA A 650 23.78 6.13 -23.39
N ALA A 651 24.80 5.66 -24.12
CA ALA A 651 24.58 4.68 -25.18
C ALA A 651 23.84 3.46 -24.59
N PRO A 652 22.78 2.95 -25.26
CA PRO A 652 22.06 1.79 -24.76
C PRO A 652 23.05 0.61 -24.63
N PRO A 653 23.03 -0.14 -23.51
CA PRO A 653 23.75 -1.39 -23.44
C PRO A 653 23.23 -2.29 -24.56
N GLY A 654 24.13 -2.85 -25.38
CA GLY A 654 23.80 -3.54 -26.62
C GLY A 654 22.68 -4.57 -26.43
N ILE A 655 21.55 -4.33 -27.12
CA ILE A 655 20.36 -5.18 -27.08
C ILE A 655 20.62 -6.38 -28.00
N HIS A 656 21.36 -7.35 -27.48
CA HIS A 656 21.34 -8.74 -27.88
C HIS A 656 22.07 -9.54 -26.80
N ARG A 657 21.32 -10.30 -25.98
CA ARG A 657 21.73 -11.54 -25.30
C ARG A 657 20.62 -12.05 -24.37
N SER A 658 20.12 -13.25 -24.63
CA SER A 658 19.69 -14.16 -23.54
C SER A 658 20.96 -14.79 -22.91
N PRO A 659 20.93 -15.28 -21.66
CA PRO A 659 20.15 -14.79 -20.52
C PRO A 659 20.93 -14.73 -19.20
N GLY A 660 20.45 -13.89 -18.28
CA GLY A 660 20.56 -14.09 -16.83
C GLY A 660 19.14 -14.24 -16.28
N LEU A 661 18.95 -15.14 -15.33
CA LEU A 661 17.67 -15.53 -14.75
C LEU A 661 16.97 -14.33 -14.08
N ALA A 662 15.76 -14.00 -14.52
CA ALA A 662 14.81 -13.21 -13.74
C ALA A 662 14.02 -14.16 -12.83
N GLY A 663 13.88 -13.80 -11.55
CA GLY A 663 13.16 -14.60 -10.56
C GLY A 663 11.69 -14.78 -10.92
N GLU A 664 11.15 -15.95 -10.58
CA GLU A 664 9.75 -16.32 -10.78
C GLU A 664 8.83 -15.37 -9.99
N GLN A 665 8.14 -14.47 -10.68
CA GLN A 665 6.88 -13.90 -10.22
C GLN A 665 5.78 -14.45 -11.12
N ARG A 666 4.77 -15.10 -10.52
CA ARG A 666 3.56 -15.52 -11.24
C ARG A 666 2.77 -14.27 -11.60
N MET A 667 2.92 -13.81 -12.83
CA MET A 667 2.11 -12.73 -13.38
C MET A 667 0.80 -13.30 -13.93
N ALA A 668 -0.33 -12.79 -13.45
CA ALA A 668 -1.65 -13.15 -13.93
C ALA A 668 -2.22 -12.00 -14.76
N TRP A 669 -2.20 -12.15 -16.08
CA TRP A 669 -2.99 -11.33 -17.00
C TRP A 669 -4.11 -12.19 -17.58
N PRO A 670 -5.40 -12.00 -17.22
CA PRO A 670 -6.45 -12.84 -17.76
C PRO A 670 -7.04 -12.26 -19.07
N PRO A 671 -7.35 -13.12 -20.05
CA PRO A 671 -8.12 -12.73 -21.24
C PRO A 671 -9.56 -12.37 -20.85
N ARG A 672 -10.21 -11.49 -21.62
CA ARG A 672 -11.66 -11.22 -21.52
C ARG A 672 -12.43 -12.56 -21.57
N PRO A 673 -13.52 -12.73 -20.80
CA PRO A 673 -14.47 -13.80 -21.08
C PRO A 673 -14.94 -13.64 -22.52
N GLY A 674 -14.75 -14.69 -23.32
CA GLY A 674 -15.03 -14.65 -24.76
C GLY A 674 -16.43 -14.10 -25.05
N ALA A 675 -16.50 -13.14 -25.96
CA ALA A 675 -17.76 -12.55 -26.41
C ALA A 675 -18.78 -13.66 -26.68
N ALA A 676 -19.91 -13.63 -25.96
CA ALA A 676 -21.05 -14.46 -26.30
C ALA A 676 -21.39 -14.19 -27.77
N LYS A 677 -21.22 -15.21 -28.61
CA LYS A 677 -21.71 -15.14 -29.99
C LYS A 677 -23.22 -14.90 -29.93
N ARG A 678 -23.63 -13.72 -30.40
CA ARG A 678 -24.99 -13.25 -30.78
C ARG A 678 -26.19 -14.04 -30.26
#